data_AF-A0A3D0YS29-F1
#
_entry.id   AF-A0A3D0YS29-F1
#
_cell.length_a   1.000
_cell.length_b   1.000
_cell.length_c   1.000
_cell.angle_alpha   90.00
_cell.angle_beta   90.00
_cell.angle_gamma   90.00
#
_symmetry.space_group_name_H-M   'P 1'
#
loop_
_entity.id
_entity.type
_entity.pdbx_description
1 polymer ?
#
loop_
_entity_poly.entity_id
_entity_poly.type
_entity_poly.pdbx_seq_one_letter_code
_entity_poly.pdbx_strand_id
1 'polypeptide(L)'
;MSTPIFVSGLNAQDSAVQKELNRRIANAQKANDLLKQGDLSYKKADYKSAVKHYSQAYDLLAPGAMTHEIRQATSNRYATAATERARALAKAGNYDQAKNLLKTVLNPEVAPSHMGAFKLLGQIDSPIRYNHAITPGHVKDVVKVGRLLREAQGFHNLGQYDRAHVVYQSVLQIDPYNKAARRGLEKIESAKSDYYRAAKDHTRASMLADINQSWGNLNNDAPSSIPAGPNINGGDSLAPDIREKLASITVKTISLDNASIEEALDFVRLQSRLGDIPDAGGEQAGANVILNLGDPSNDRVKLIRSSKVNLKLSNLPLTVVLDYITDQTYTQWRTDGLSVLVTPRGSTDGTMVSRSFRVPPNFLSKAAVNNDANNDDPFGQDNGNQEGKIAKKISITDFLKQNGVSFPDGATATYAASTNTLLVKNTPVNIDIIDQLVTMVTDEEPIMVVVKTKIIRVSEQRLKELGFDWVLSPWAFGRKGFSMGGGTVGNGTALSGLPTAPFTSPSSGPITSGNRSGNGAFTPDSIDSRISAAETGNPFNSGERAPGIFTITGVYSGVQVQMMMRGLDNKKGVDVMVNPSTIARSGERAKIELIREFIYPTEYEPPELPNSVGITDLADGQQIGPESRAKR
;
A
#
# COMPACT_ATOMS: atom_id res chain seq x y z
N MET A 1 -18.61 76.12 -92.50
CA MET A 1 -19.82 76.75 -91.92
C MET A 1 -21.01 75.99 -92.53
N SER A 2 -21.87 75.25 -91.84
CA SER A 2 -22.28 75.29 -90.44
C SER A 2 -22.75 73.90 -89.98
N THR A 3 -22.34 73.55 -88.76
CA THR A 3 -22.90 72.62 -87.75
C THR A 3 -23.97 71.57 -88.12
N PRO A 4 -23.78 70.30 -87.73
CA PRO A 4 -24.87 69.33 -87.52
C PRO A 4 -25.47 69.51 -86.11
N ILE A 5 -26.81 69.56 -86.00
CA ILE A 5 -27.51 69.57 -84.72
C ILE A 5 -28.05 68.17 -84.41
N PHE A 6 -27.69 67.71 -83.21
CA PHE A 6 -28.03 66.46 -82.57
C PHE A 6 -29.53 66.17 -82.49
N VAL A 7 -29.94 64.97 -82.88
CA VAL A 7 -31.12 64.28 -82.31
C VAL A 7 -30.71 62.85 -81.95
N SER A 8 -30.09 62.70 -80.78
CA SER A 8 -29.73 61.41 -80.19
C SER A 8 -29.93 61.44 -78.66
N GLY A 9 -31.02 62.06 -78.19
CA GLY A 9 -31.30 62.24 -76.76
C GLY A 9 -32.49 61.43 -76.22
N LEU A 10 -33.51 61.12 -77.03
CA LEU A 10 -34.77 60.55 -76.54
C LEU A 10 -34.77 59.01 -76.38
N ASN A 11 -34.05 58.27 -77.23
CA ASN A 11 -34.01 56.79 -77.14
C ASN A 11 -33.10 56.25 -76.02
N ALA A 12 -32.15 57.03 -75.52
CA ALA A 12 -31.24 56.61 -74.44
C ALA A 12 -31.91 56.73 -73.05
N GLN A 13 -32.78 57.72 -72.85
CA GLN A 13 -33.57 57.89 -71.62
C GLN A 13 -34.59 56.76 -71.45
N ASP A 14 -35.32 56.37 -72.50
CA ASP A 14 -36.26 55.25 -72.45
C ASP A 14 -35.57 53.90 -72.20
N SER A 15 -34.38 53.68 -72.78
CA SER A 15 -33.59 52.47 -72.53
C SER A 15 -33.04 52.39 -71.10
N ALA A 16 -32.58 53.51 -70.53
CA ALA A 16 -32.09 53.57 -69.16
C ALA A 16 -33.23 53.39 -68.13
N VAL A 17 -34.40 53.98 -68.38
CA VAL A 17 -35.60 53.82 -67.55
C VAL A 17 -36.11 52.37 -67.61
N GLN A 18 -36.13 51.74 -68.78
CA GLN A 18 -36.53 50.33 -68.92
C GLN A 18 -35.55 49.38 -68.21
N LYS A 19 -34.24 49.65 -68.29
CA LYS A 19 -33.21 48.88 -67.58
C LYS A 19 -33.34 49.02 -66.06
N GLU A 20 -33.64 50.22 -65.57
CA GLU A 20 -33.89 50.48 -64.15
C GLU A 20 -35.17 49.81 -63.66
N LEU A 21 -36.24 49.83 -64.46
CA LEU A 21 -37.49 49.13 -64.15
C LEU A 21 -37.29 47.61 -64.07
N ASN A 22 -36.58 47.02 -65.04
CA ASN A 22 -36.25 45.60 -65.04
C ASN A 22 -35.40 45.20 -63.82
N ARG A 23 -34.45 46.06 -63.41
CA ARG A 23 -33.67 45.88 -62.17
C ARG A 23 -34.56 45.86 -60.93
N ARG A 24 -35.54 46.77 -60.85
CA ARG A 24 -36.50 46.82 -59.73
C ARG A 24 -37.42 45.61 -59.69
N ILE A 25 -37.86 45.11 -60.85
CA ILE A 25 -38.66 43.88 -60.96
C ILE A 25 -37.85 42.67 -60.47
N ALA A 26 -36.60 42.52 -60.93
CA ALA A 26 -35.71 41.45 -60.49
C ALA A 26 -35.41 41.52 -58.98
N ASN A 27 -35.17 42.72 -58.45
CA ASN A 27 -34.97 42.95 -57.01
C ASN A 27 -36.23 42.61 -56.20
N ALA A 28 -37.42 42.95 -56.69
CA ALA A 28 -38.68 42.62 -56.03
C ALA A 28 -38.95 41.11 -56.00
N GLN A 29 -38.66 40.39 -57.09
CA GLN A 29 -38.74 38.92 -57.13
C GLN A 29 -37.78 38.29 -56.12
N LYS A 30 -36.52 38.73 -56.11
CA LYS A 30 -35.51 38.27 -55.16
C LYS A 30 -35.88 38.59 -53.70
N ALA A 31 -36.45 39.77 -53.45
CA ALA A 31 -36.95 40.16 -52.14
C ALA A 31 -38.09 39.24 -51.68
N ASN A 32 -39.03 38.87 -52.57
CA ASN A 32 -40.10 37.93 -52.26
C ASN A 32 -39.58 36.53 -51.91
N ASP A 33 -38.56 36.04 -52.62
CA ASP A 33 -37.95 34.75 -52.29
C ASP A 33 -37.22 34.79 -50.94
N LEU A 34 -36.52 35.89 -50.64
CA LEU A 34 -35.91 36.12 -49.34
C LEU A 34 -36.95 36.25 -48.22
N LEU A 35 -38.10 36.87 -48.47
CA LEU A 35 -39.22 36.91 -47.52
C LEU A 35 -39.73 35.51 -47.19
N LYS A 36 -39.94 34.66 -48.22
CA LYS A 36 -40.34 33.26 -48.02
C LYS A 36 -39.30 32.47 -47.21
N GLN A 37 -38.01 32.66 -47.52
CA GLN A 37 -36.92 32.04 -46.76
C GLN A 37 -36.86 32.56 -45.31
N GLY A 38 -37.10 33.86 -45.11
CA GLY A 38 -37.22 34.48 -43.79
C GLY A 38 -38.39 33.90 -42.98
N ASP A 39 -39.57 33.75 -43.60
CA ASP A 39 -40.74 33.15 -42.97
C ASP A 39 -40.48 31.69 -42.56
N LEU A 40 -39.81 30.92 -43.41
CA LEU A 40 -39.39 29.55 -43.11
C LEU A 40 -38.40 29.49 -41.94
N SER A 41 -37.38 30.35 -41.93
CA SER A 41 -36.42 30.44 -40.82
C SER A 41 -37.10 30.87 -39.51
N TYR A 42 -38.04 31.83 -39.58
CA TYR A 42 -38.79 32.30 -38.43
C TYR A 42 -39.66 31.18 -37.83
N LYS A 43 -40.36 30.40 -38.66
CA LYS A 43 -41.15 29.23 -38.22
C LYS A 43 -40.28 28.16 -37.55
N LYS A 44 -39.02 28.01 -37.98
CA LYS A 44 -38.03 27.10 -37.37
C LYS A 44 -37.39 27.66 -36.09
N ALA A 45 -37.81 28.84 -35.62
CA ALA A 45 -37.17 29.59 -34.53
C ALA A 45 -35.69 29.94 -34.76
N ASP A 46 -35.21 29.86 -36.01
CA ASP A 46 -33.89 30.38 -36.40
C ASP A 46 -33.99 31.88 -36.69
N TYR A 47 -34.12 32.65 -35.60
CA TYR A 47 -34.23 34.11 -35.68
C TYR A 47 -32.95 34.76 -36.22
N LYS A 48 -31.79 34.08 -36.17
CA LYS A 48 -30.53 34.62 -36.73
C LYS A 48 -30.62 34.70 -38.24
N SER A 49 -31.01 33.61 -38.89
CA SER A 49 -31.17 33.56 -40.35
C SER A 49 -32.39 34.34 -40.82
N ALA A 50 -33.50 34.33 -40.05
CA ALA A 50 -34.69 35.11 -40.36
C ALA A 50 -34.38 36.62 -40.44
N VAL A 51 -33.69 37.17 -39.43
CA VAL A 51 -33.25 38.58 -39.41
C VAL A 51 -32.37 38.90 -40.62
N LYS A 52 -31.47 37.99 -41.02
CA LYS A 52 -30.61 38.17 -42.20
C LYS A 52 -31.45 38.25 -43.48
N HIS A 53 -32.31 37.26 -43.74
CA HIS A 53 -33.13 37.24 -44.95
C HIS A 53 -34.10 38.41 -45.04
N TYR A 54 -34.74 38.79 -43.92
CA TYR A 54 -35.61 39.96 -43.90
C TYR A 54 -34.87 41.28 -44.08
N SER A 55 -33.67 41.45 -43.50
CA SER A 55 -32.86 42.65 -43.76
C SER A 55 -32.47 42.76 -45.24
N GLN A 56 -32.04 41.65 -45.86
CA GLN A 56 -31.70 41.62 -47.28
C GLN A 56 -32.92 41.88 -48.18
N ALA A 57 -34.10 41.34 -47.81
CA ALA A 57 -35.34 41.63 -48.52
C ALA A 57 -35.73 43.11 -48.39
N TYR A 58 -35.57 43.69 -47.19
CA TYR A 58 -35.83 45.10 -46.93
C TYR A 58 -34.93 46.02 -47.77
N ASP A 59 -33.63 45.72 -47.83
CA ASP A 59 -32.65 46.52 -48.58
C ASP A 59 -32.86 46.47 -50.10
N LEU A 60 -33.38 45.36 -50.63
CA LEU A 60 -33.68 45.21 -52.06
C LEU A 60 -34.95 45.96 -52.51
N LEU A 61 -35.85 46.27 -51.58
CA LEU A 61 -37.10 47.00 -51.87
C LEU A 61 -36.86 48.51 -51.82
N ALA A 62 -36.67 49.15 -52.98
CA ALA A 62 -36.48 50.60 -53.08
C ALA A 62 -37.68 51.40 -52.54
N PRO A 63 -37.48 52.61 -51.98
CA PRO A 63 -38.58 53.42 -51.46
C PRO A 63 -39.35 54.07 -52.63
N GLY A 64 -40.66 53.84 -52.70
CA GLY A 64 -41.53 54.38 -53.75
C GLY A 64 -43.00 54.02 -53.52
N ALA A 65 -43.92 54.70 -54.21
CA ALA A 65 -45.36 54.51 -54.02
C ALA A 65 -45.82 53.06 -54.26
N MET A 66 -45.27 52.38 -55.28
CA MET A 66 -45.62 51.00 -55.65
C MET A 66 -45.08 49.93 -54.68
N THR A 67 -44.04 50.24 -53.90
CA THR A 67 -43.39 49.30 -52.98
C THR A 67 -43.66 49.61 -51.51
N HIS A 68 -44.40 50.69 -51.23
CA HIS A 68 -44.60 51.21 -49.88
C HIS A 68 -45.21 50.16 -48.92
N GLU A 69 -46.33 49.54 -49.32
CA GLU A 69 -47.02 48.54 -48.50
C GLU A 69 -46.17 47.28 -48.24
N ILE A 70 -45.54 46.75 -49.30
CA ILE A 70 -44.69 45.55 -49.21
C ILE A 70 -43.46 45.84 -48.34
N ARG A 71 -42.85 47.03 -48.49
CA ARG A 71 -41.71 47.45 -47.68
C ARG A 71 -42.09 47.66 -46.22
N GLN A 72 -43.27 48.22 -45.93
CA GLN A 72 -43.77 48.37 -44.57
C GLN A 72 -44.05 47.00 -43.92
N ALA A 73 -44.69 46.08 -44.64
CA ALA A 73 -44.92 44.71 -44.17
C ALA A 73 -43.61 43.95 -43.92
N THR A 74 -42.64 44.09 -44.83
CA THR A 74 -41.29 43.52 -44.71
C THR A 74 -40.56 44.08 -43.50
N SER A 75 -40.64 45.40 -43.30
CA SER A 75 -40.06 46.07 -42.14
C SER A 75 -40.65 45.57 -40.82
N ASN A 76 -41.98 45.39 -40.75
CA ASN A 76 -42.63 44.86 -39.55
C ASN A 76 -42.20 43.41 -39.25
N ARG A 77 -42.09 42.56 -40.28
CA ARG A 77 -41.58 41.18 -40.16
C ARG A 77 -40.11 41.15 -39.71
N TYR A 78 -39.28 42.01 -40.31
CA TYR A 78 -37.90 42.20 -39.91
C TYR A 78 -37.80 42.61 -38.43
N ALA A 79 -38.62 43.58 -38.02
CA ALA A 79 -38.64 44.09 -36.66
C ALA A 79 -39.10 43.05 -35.64
N THR A 80 -40.12 42.26 -36.00
CA THR A 80 -40.61 41.16 -35.18
C THR A 80 -39.52 40.10 -34.98
N ALA A 81 -38.86 39.67 -36.07
CA ALA A 81 -37.76 38.71 -36.01
C ALA A 81 -36.55 39.22 -35.24
N ALA A 82 -36.20 40.49 -35.40
CA ALA A 82 -35.12 41.12 -34.66
C ALA A 82 -35.42 41.24 -33.17
N THR A 83 -36.68 41.50 -32.81
CA THR A 83 -37.13 41.54 -31.41
C THR A 83 -36.95 40.18 -30.75
N GLU A 84 -37.36 39.09 -31.40
CA GLU A 84 -37.20 37.74 -30.85
C GLU A 84 -35.73 37.28 -30.82
N ARG A 85 -34.93 37.66 -31.81
CA ARG A 85 -33.48 37.44 -31.77
C ARG A 85 -32.82 38.21 -30.63
N ALA A 86 -33.16 39.48 -30.44
CA ALA A 86 -32.64 40.31 -29.36
C ALA A 86 -33.05 39.74 -27.98
N ARG A 87 -34.28 39.20 -27.87
CA ARG A 87 -34.73 38.49 -26.66
C ARG A 87 -33.86 37.28 -26.35
N ALA A 88 -33.52 36.48 -27.36
CA ALA A 88 -32.62 35.34 -27.20
C ALA A 88 -31.19 35.78 -26.81
N LEU A 89 -30.67 36.85 -27.41
CA LEU A 89 -29.36 37.41 -27.07
C LEU A 89 -29.32 37.95 -25.63
N ALA A 90 -30.38 38.66 -25.19
CA ALA A 90 -30.49 39.16 -23.82
C ALA A 90 -30.57 38.01 -22.79
N LYS A 91 -31.27 36.91 -23.11
CA LYS A 91 -31.25 35.69 -22.28
C LYS A 91 -29.87 35.04 -22.21
N ALA A 92 -29.08 35.16 -23.28
CA ALA A 92 -27.71 34.65 -23.33
C ALA A 92 -26.67 35.60 -22.73
N GLY A 93 -27.08 36.71 -22.09
CA GLY A 93 -26.16 37.71 -21.51
C GLY A 93 -25.48 38.63 -22.54
N ASN A 94 -25.84 38.55 -23.82
CA ASN A 94 -25.30 39.42 -24.87
C ASN A 94 -26.12 40.72 -24.99
N TYR A 95 -26.12 41.53 -23.94
CA TYR A 95 -26.96 42.73 -23.85
C TYR A 95 -26.61 43.78 -24.90
N ASP A 96 -25.33 44.04 -25.17
CA ASP A 96 -24.92 45.06 -26.16
C ASP A 96 -25.35 44.71 -27.58
N GLN A 97 -25.17 43.44 -27.98
CA GLN A 97 -25.63 42.97 -29.29
C GLN A 97 -27.16 43.03 -29.41
N ALA A 98 -27.88 42.71 -28.33
CA ALA A 98 -29.33 42.82 -28.30
C ALA A 98 -29.79 44.29 -28.43
N LYS A 99 -29.18 45.21 -27.68
CA LYS A 99 -29.47 46.65 -27.75
C LYS A 99 -29.18 47.20 -29.14
N ASN A 100 -28.02 46.89 -29.71
CA ASN A 100 -27.64 47.34 -31.04
C ASN A 100 -28.61 46.84 -32.11
N LEU A 101 -28.99 45.55 -32.06
CA LEU A 101 -29.96 44.98 -33.00
C LEU A 101 -31.33 45.67 -32.91
N LEU A 102 -31.81 45.96 -31.69
CA LEU A 102 -33.08 46.67 -31.49
C LEU A 102 -33.00 48.12 -31.98
N LYS A 103 -31.89 48.82 -31.71
CA LYS A 103 -31.66 50.18 -32.20
C LYS A 103 -31.59 50.25 -33.73
N THR A 104 -30.98 49.26 -34.40
CA THR A 104 -30.94 49.19 -35.88
C THR A 104 -32.35 49.14 -36.48
N VAL A 105 -33.25 48.37 -35.87
CA VAL A 105 -34.63 48.20 -36.36
C VAL A 105 -35.54 49.39 -36.00
N LEU A 106 -35.31 50.02 -34.85
CA LEU A 106 -36.04 51.20 -34.40
C LEU A 106 -35.59 52.49 -35.08
N ASN A 107 -34.60 52.42 -36.00
CA ASN A 107 -34.19 53.55 -36.81
C ASN A 107 -35.40 54.11 -37.60
N PRO A 108 -35.57 55.45 -37.70
CA PRO A 108 -36.60 56.10 -38.52
C PRO A 108 -36.83 55.51 -39.91
N GLU A 109 -35.77 55.01 -40.55
CA GLU A 109 -35.88 54.43 -41.89
C GLU A 109 -36.47 53.02 -41.94
N VAL A 110 -36.51 52.27 -40.83
CA VAL A 110 -36.94 50.87 -40.81
C VAL A 110 -38.31 50.74 -40.15
N ALA A 111 -38.40 50.69 -38.82
CA ALA A 111 -39.66 50.48 -38.09
C ALA A 111 -39.68 51.25 -36.75
N PRO A 112 -39.73 52.60 -36.78
CA PRO A 112 -39.61 53.42 -35.56
C PRO A 112 -40.74 53.20 -34.54
N SER A 113 -41.94 52.83 -35.00
CA SER A 113 -43.13 52.64 -34.14
C SER A 113 -43.35 51.18 -33.72
N HIS A 114 -42.36 50.29 -33.90
CA HIS A 114 -42.52 48.88 -33.53
C HIS A 114 -42.54 48.68 -32.00
N MET A 115 -43.74 48.56 -31.42
CA MET A 115 -43.94 48.53 -29.97
C MET A 115 -43.17 47.41 -29.26
N GLY A 116 -43.08 46.22 -29.85
CA GLY A 116 -42.39 45.09 -29.26
C GLY A 116 -40.88 45.32 -29.07
N ALA A 117 -40.25 45.97 -30.04
CA ALA A 117 -38.82 46.29 -30.01
C ALA A 117 -38.54 47.38 -28.97
N PHE A 118 -39.36 48.43 -28.94
CA PHE A 118 -39.23 49.53 -27.97
C PHE A 118 -39.41 49.04 -26.52
N LYS A 119 -40.44 48.22 -26.28
CA LYS A 119 -40.68 47.61 -24.97
C LYS A 119 -39.53 46.71 -24.52
N LEU A 120 -38.98 45.89 -25.44
CA LEU A 120 -37.86 45.02 -25.11
C LEU A 120 -36.58 45.80 -24.83
N LEU A 121 -36.32 46.89 -25.57
CA LEU A 121 -35.16 47.74 -25.33
C LEU A 121 -35.19 48.32 -23.92
N GLY A 122 -36.33 48.91 -23.51
CA GLY A 122 -36.51 49.42 -22.16
C GLY A 122 -36.44 48.33 -21.08
N GLN A 123 -36.89 47.11 -21.38
CA GLN A 123 -36.72 45.97 -20.48
C GLN A 123 -35.25 45.59 -20.30
N ILE A 124 -34.47 45.52 -21.39
CA ILE A 124 -33.05 45.17 -21.33
C ILE A 124 -32.28 46.22 -20.54
N ASP A 125 -32.61 47.50 -20.66
CA ASP A 125 -31.98 48.58 -19.88
C ASP A 125 -32.34 48.53 -18.38
N SER A 126 -33.45 47.90 -18.01
CA SER A 126 -33.93 47.85 -16.62
C SER A 126 -33.19 46.78 -15.79
N PRO A 127 -32.41 47.14 -14.75
CA PRO A 127 -31.67 46.18 -13.91
C PRO A 127 -32.57 45.18 -13.18
N ILE A 128 -33.82 45.57 -12.91
CA ILE A 128 -34.84 44.74 -12.24
C ILE A 128 -35.21 43.52 -13.09
N ARG A 129 -35.17 43.65 -14.42
CA ARG A 129 -35.61 42.60 -15.35
C ARG A 129 -34.43 41.81 -15.89
N TYR A 130 -33.31 42.48 -16.17
CA TYR A 130 -32.08 41.86 -16.63
C TYR A 130 -30.91 42.31 -15.77
N ASN A 131 -30.27 41.35 -15.10
CA ASN A 131 -29.05 41.62 -14.35
C ASN A 131 -27.86 41.76 -15.32
N HIS A 132 -27.34 42.97 -15.43
CA HIS A 132 -26.25 43.31 -16.36
C HIS A 132 -24.89 42.70 -15.96
N ALA A 133 -24.76 42.14 -14.75
CA ALA A 133 -23.58 41.39 -14.35
C ALA A 133 -23.53 39.98 -15.00
N ILE A 134 -24.63 39.50 -15.58
CA ILE A 134 -24.67 38.21 -16.27
C ILE A 134 -23.94 38.33 -17.60
N THR A 135 -22.83 37.61 -17.73
CA THR A 135 -22.08 37.52 -18.98
C THR A 135 -22.48 36.26 -19.79
N PRO A 136 -22.21 36.23 -21.10
CA PRO A 136 -22.41 35.03 -21.89
C PRO A 136 -21.57 33.84 -21.43
N GLY A 137 -20.39 34.10 -20.84
CA GLY A 137 -19.57 33.07 -20.18
C GLY A 137 -20.30 32.48 -18.99
N HIS A 138 -20.82 33.34 -18.09
CA HIS A 138 -21.57 32.91 -16.92
C HIS A 138 -22.79 32.05 -17.28
N VAL A 139 -23.56 32.41 -18.33
CA VAL A 139 -24.71 31.59 -18.77
C VAL A 139 -24.26 30.20 -19.24
N LYS A 140 -23.13 30.10 -19.96
CA LYS A 140 -22.57 28.81 -20.38
C LYS A 140 -22.12 27.97 -19.18
N ASP A 141 -21.50 28.61 -18.20
CA ASP A 141 -21.04 27.95 -16.98
C ASP A 141 -22.21 27.43 -16.15
N VAL A 142 -23.29 28.21 -16.00
CA VAL A 142 -24.52 27.76 -15.33
C VAL A 142 -25.12 26.53 -16.00
N VAL A 143 -25.19 26.50 -17.33
CA VAL A 143 -25.67 25.32 -18.09
C VAL A 143 -24.75 24.12 -17.89
N LYS A 144 -23.43 24.34 -17.93
CA LYS A 144 -22.43 23.30 -17.72
C LYS A 144 -22.52 22.72 -16.30
N VAL A 145 -22.61 23.57 -15.28
CA VAL A 145 -22.82 23.19 -13.87
C VAL A 145 -24.10 22.38 -13.72
N GLY A 146 -25.22 22.83 -14.31
CA GLY A 146 -26.49 22.09 -14.25
C GLY A 146 -26.45 20.72 -14.92
N ARG A 147 -25.61 20.53 -15.95
CA ARG A 147 -25.36 19.20 -16.55
C ARG A 147 -24.54 18.31 -15.62
N LEU A 148 -23.42 18.84 -15.11
CA LEU A 148 -22.51 18.11 -14.23
C LEU A 148 -23.19 17.71 -12.91
N LEU A 149 -24.05 18.56 -12.33
CA LEU A 149 -24.82 18.21 -11.13
C LEU A 149 -25.76 17.03 -11.37
N ARG A 150 -26.44 16.98 -12.51
CA ARG A 150 -27.31 15.84 -12.88
C ARG A 150 -26.51 14.57 -13.09
N GLU A 151 -25.35 14.68 -13.73
CA GLU A 151 -24.42 13.57 -13.94
C GLU A 151 -23.86 13.01 -12.62
N ALA A 152 -23.40 13.89 -11.72
CA ALA A 152 -22.93 13.52 -10.38
C ALA A 152 -24.03 12.85 -9.55
N GLN A 153 -25.26 13.37 -9.60
CA GLN A 153 -26.41 12.75 -8.95
C GLN A 153 -26.72 11.37 -9.55
N GLY A 154 -26.58 11.21 -10.87
CA GLY A 154 -26.68 9.93 -11.55
C GLY A 154 -25.68 8.90 -11.01
N PHE A 155 -24.40 9.27 -10.92
CA PHE A 155 -23.37 8.40 -10.33
C PHE A 155 -23.64 8.06 -8.86
N HIS A 156 -24.10 9.04 -8.07
CA HIS A 156 -24.50 8.79 -6.69
C HIS A 156 -25.65 7.78 -6.59
N ASN A 157 -26.70 7.92 -7.41
CA ASN A 157 -27.83 7.00 -7.43
C ASN A 157 -27.42 5.57 -7.87
N LEU A 158 -26.37 5.45 -8.68
CA LEU A 158 -25.79 4.17 -9.10
C LEU A 158 -24.81 3.58 -8.06
N GLY A 159 -24.58 4.25 -6.93
CA GLY A 159 -23.59 3.83 -5.93
C GLY A 159 -22.12 4.04 -6.36
N GLN A 160 -21.87 4.72 -7.48
CA GLN A 160 -20.53 5.02 -7.99
C GLN A 160 -19.97 6.28 -7.31
N TYR A 161 -19.74 6.20 -6.00
CA TYR A 161 -19.42 7.34 -5.15
C TYR A 161 -18.12 8.08 -5.52
N ASP A 162 -17.07 7.37 -5.93
CA ASP A 162 -15.79 8.00 -6.29
C ASP A 162 -15.91 8.82 -7.58
N ARG A 163 -16.64 8.32 -8.58
CA ARG A 163 -16.95 9.08 -9.79
C ARG A 163 -17.83 10.28 -9.48
N ALA A 164 -18.86 10.10 -8.67
CA ALA A 164 -19.73 11.20 -8.24
C ALA A 164 -18.94 12.31 -7.54
N HIS A 165 -17.98 11.94 -6.67
CA HIS A 165 -17.11 12.89 -5.97
C HIS A 165 -16.29 13.75 -6.94
N VAL A 166 -15.63 13.12 -7.93
CA VAL A 166 -14.86 13.84 -8.96
C VAL A 166 -15.74 14.81 -9.74
N VAL A 167 -16.95 14.38 -10.15
CA VAL A 167 -17.86 15.26 -10.90
C VAL A 167 -18.35 16.42 -10.04
N TYR A 168 -18.67 16.21 -8.76
CA TYR A 168 -19.01 17.33 -7.85
C TYR A 168 -17.83 18.28 -7.63
N GLN A 169 -16.60 17.79 -7.56
CA GLN A 169 -15.41 18.66 -7.51
C GLN A 169 -15.26 19.49 -8.79
N SER A 170 -15.54 18.92 -9.96
CA SER A 170 -15.52 19.67 -11.22
C SER A 170 -16.56 20.80 -11.27
N VAL A 171 -17.70 20.64 -10.58
CA VAL A 171 -18.66 21.72 -10.39
C VAL A 171 -18.06 22.84 -9.55
N LEU A 172 -17.38 22.50 -8.45
CA LEU A 172 -16.73 23.49 -7.57
C LEU A 172 -15.54 24.20 -8.22
N GLN A 173 -14.92 23.61 -9.26
CA GLN A 173 -13.91 24.31 -10.06
C GLN A 173 -14.52 25.41 -10.94
N ILE A 174 -15.78 25.27 -11.36
CA ILE A 174 -16.49 26.25 -12.19
C ILE A 174 -17.24 27.26 -11.31
N ASP A 175 -17.91 26.78 -10.27
CA ASP A 175 -18.67 27.55 -9.29
C ASP A 175 -18.24 27.14 -7.86
N PRO A 176 -17.21 27.79 -7.29
CA PRO A 176 -16.65 27.44 -5.99
C PRO A 176 -17.63 27.47 -4.81
N TYR A 177 -18.72 28.23 -4.93
CA TYR A 177 -19.70 28.42 -3.87
C TYR A 177 -21.01 27.65 -4.13
N ASN A 178 -20.98 26.67 -5.03
CA ASN A 178 -22.15 25.87 -5.34
C ASN A 178 -22.59 24.99 -4.16
N LYS A 179 -23.69 25.39 -3.50
CA LYS A 179 -24.26 24.66 -2.35
C LYS A 179 -24.71 23.23 -2.71
N ALA A 180 -25.23 23.02 -3.93
CA ALA A 180 -25.72 21.72 -4.34
C ALA A 180 -24.56 20.71 -4.47
N ALA A 181 -23.42 21.12 -5.02
CA ALA A 181 -22.23 20.27 -5.10
C ALA A 181 -21.68 19.92 -3.71
N ARG A 182 -21.59 20.90 -2.79
CA ARG A 182 -21.17 20.64 -1.39
C ARG A 182 -22.10 19.67 -0.66
N ARG A 183 -23.42 19.85 -0.79
CA ARG A 183 -24.43 18.91 -0.26
C ARG A 183 -24.32 17.52 -0.89
N GLY A 184 -23.95 17.44 -2.17
CA GLY A 184 -23.71 16.17 -2.87
C GLY A 184 -22.51 15.41 -2.30
N LEU A 185 -21.40 16.12 -2.07
CA LEU A 185 -20.20 15.55 -1.43
C LEU A 185 -20.47 15.08 0.00
N GLU A 186 -21.20 15.87 0.79
CA GLU A 186 -21.65 15.47 2.14
C GLU A 186 -22.42 14.14 2.12
N LYS A 187 -23.38 13.99 1.20
CA LYS A 187 -24.14 12.74 1.05
C LYS A 187 -23.25 11.55 0.67
N ILE A 188 -22.24 11.78 -0.16
CA ILE A 188 -21.26 10.75 -0.53
C ILE A 188 -20.46 10.31 0.70
N GLU A 189 -19.95 11.26 1.49
CA GLU A 189 -19.20 10.92 2.71
C GLU A 189 -20.08 10.22 3.75
N SER A 190 -21.34 10.62 3.88
CA SER A 190 -22.30 9.90 4.73
C SER A 190 -22.49 8.44 4.27
N ALA A 191 -22.70 8.22 2.97
CA ALA A 191 -22.89 6.88 2.42
C ALA A 191 -21.63 6.01 2.58
N LYS A 192 -20.44 6.58 2.39
CA LYS A 192 -19.15 5.90 2.65
C LYS A 192 -18.99 5.57 4.14
N SER A 193 -19.33 6.51 5.02
CA SER A 193 -19.29 6.29 6.47
C SER A 193 -20.19 5.13 6.89
N ASP A 194 -21.41 5.04 6.36
CA ASP A 194 -22.32 3.93 6.68
C ASP A 194 -21.80 2.59 6.18
N TYR A 195 -21.20 2.55 4.98
CA TYR A 195 -20.47 1.38 4.50
C TYR A 195 -19.32 1.00 5.44
N TYR A 196 -18.51 1.95 5.89
CA TYR A 196 -17.40 1.67 6.81
C TYR A 196 -17.85 1.18 8.17
N ARG A 197 -18.99 1.67 8.69
CA ARG A 197 -19.62 1.13 9.90
C ARG A 197 -20.03 -0.33 9.71
N ALA A 198 -20.74 -0.63 8.62
CA ALA A 198 -21.13 -2.00 8.31
C ALA A 198 -19.92 -2.94 8.13
N ALA A 199 -18.88 -2.46 7.43
CA ALA A 199 -17.63 -3.21 7.25
C ALA A 199 -16.90 -3.45 8.57
N LYS A 200 -16.89 -2.45 9.47
CA LYS A 200 -16.35 -2.58 10.83
C LYS A 200 -17.14 -3.63 11.62
N ASP A 201 -18.47 -3.54 11.63
CA ASP A 201 -19.35 -4.46 12.37
C ASP A 201 -19.19 -5.90 11.86
N HIS A 202 -19.11 -6.09 10.55
CA HIS A 202 -18.84 -7.39 9.94
C HIS A 202 -17.47 -7.94 10.35
N THR A 203 -16.40 -7.14 10.22
CA THR A 203 -15.04 -7.55 10.59
C THR A 203 -14.98 -7.93 12.07
N ARG A 204 -15.63 -7.15 12.92
CA ARG A 204 -15.72 -7.40 14.36
C ARG A 204 -16.45 -8.72 14.66
N ALA A 205 -17.59 -8.95 14.02
CA ALA A 205 -18.36 -10.18 14.20
C ALA A 205 -17.56 -11.40 13.75
N SER A 206 -16.84 -11.30 12.62
CA SER A 206 -15.95 -12.35 12.12
C SER A 206 -14.84 -12.67 13.14
N MET A 207 -14.13 -11.66 13.66
CA MET A 207 -13.07 -11.88 14.64
C MET A 207 -13.56 -12.54 15.93
N LEU A 208 -14.75 -12.16 16.41
CA LEU A 208 -15.36 -12.82 17.57
C LEU A 208 -15.84 -14.25 17.25
N ALA A 209 -16.30 -14.49 16.02
CA ALA A 209 -16.67 -15.82 15.57
C ALA A 209 -15.44 -16.74 15.53
N ASP A 210 -14.29 -16.25 15.02
CA ASP A 210 -13.03 -17.00 15.00
C ASP A 210 -12.58 -17.37 16.43
N ILE A 211 -12.69 -16.43 17.38
CA ILE A 211 -12.43 -16.70 18.81
C ILE A 211 -13.39 -17.79 19.32
N ASN A 212 -14.70 -17.66 19.07
CA ASN A 212 -15.68 -18.65 19.51
C ASN A 212 -15.41 -20.03 18.89
N GLN A 213 -14.98 -20.09 17.63
CA GLN A 213 -14.60 -21.33 16.95
C GLN A 213 -13.37 -21.97 17.61
N SER A 214 -12.38 -21.18 18.04
CA SER A 214 -11.19 -21.70 18.75
C SER A 214 -11.57 -22.39 20.08
N TRP A 215 -12.60 -21.90 20.77
CA TRP A 215 -13.15 -22.56 21.96
C TRP A 215 -13.88 -23.86 21.62
N GLY A 216 -14.56 -23.92 20.46
CA GLY A 216 -15.27 -25.11 20.00
C GLY A 216 -14.36 -26.25 19.55
N ASN A 217 -13.13 -25.93 19.12
CA ASN A 217 -12.16 -26.90 18.61
C ASN A 217 -11.29 -27.55 19.69
N LEU A 218 -11.60 -27.40 20.98
CA LEU A 218 -10.81 -28.01 22.07
C LEU A 218 -10.83 -29.55 22.08
N ASN A 219 -11.63 -30.22 21.24
CA ASN A 219 -11.90 -31.65 21.34
C ASN A 219 -11.62 -32.50 20.08
N ASN A 220 -10.82 -32.07 19.10
CA ASN A 220 -10.56 -32.96 17.95
C ASN A 220 -9.18 -32.98 17.29
N ASP A 221 -8.17 -32.30 17.80
CA ASP A 221 -6.81 -32.43 17.25
C ASP A 221 -5.84 -32.94 18.33
N ALA A 222 -5.83 -34.26 18.56
CA ALA A 222 -4.54 -34.89 18.81
C ALA A 222 -3.66 -34.53 17.59
N PRO A 223 -2.44 -34.01 17.77
CA PRO A 223 -1.58 -33.64 16.65
C PRO A 223 -1.27 -34.91 15.85
N SER A 224 -2.08 -35.17 14.83
CA SER A 224 -1.84 -36.21 13.86
C SER A 224 -1.19 -35.52 12.67
N SER A 225 0.03 -35.96 12.38
CA SER A 225 0.96 -35.47 11.36
C SER A 225 1.80 -34.25 11.74
N ILE A 226 3.06 -34.55 12.10
CA ILE A 226 4.20 -33.71 11.77
C ILE A 226 4.13 -33.48 10.25
N PRO A 227 4.17 -32.23 9.75
CA PRO A 227 4.28 -31.98 8.32
C PRO A 227 5.55 -32.66 7.84
N ALA A 228 5.43 -33.61 6.90
CA ALA A 228 6.58 -34.10 6.17
C ALA A 228 7.29 -32.88 5.57
N GLY A 229 8.57 -32.71 5.92
CA GLY A 229 9.39 -31.66 5.35
C GLY A 229 9.35 -31.71 3.81
N PRO A 230 9.64 -30.59 3.13
CA PRO A 230 9.65 -30.56 1.69
C PRO A 230 10.61 -31.64 1.17
N ASN A 231 10.07 -32.57 0.38
CA ASN A 231 10.83 -33.62 -0.25
C ASN A 231 11.60 -32.98 -1.41
N ILE A 232 12.78 -32.43 -1.10
CA ILE A 232 13.75 -31.91 -2.07
C ILE A 232 14.46 -33.10 -2.73
N ASN A 233 13.73 -33.80 -3.59
CA ASN A 233 14.35 -34.58 -4.67
C ASN A 233 14.65 -33.62 -5.83
N GLY A 234 15.55 -32.67 -5.56
CA GLY A 234 16.23 -31.89 -6.59
C GLY A 234 17.44 -32.69 -7.08
N GLY A 235 17.19 -33.64 -7.99
CA GLY A 235 18.24 -34.21 -8.82
C GLY A 235 18.44 -33.33 -10.04
N ASP A 236 19.09 -32.18 -9.85
CA ASP A 236 19.60 -31.38 -10.95
C ASP A 236 20.62 -32.24 -11.70
N SER A 237 20.29 -32.55 -12.96
CA SER A 237 21.04 -33.38 -13.88
C SER A 237 22.37 -32.71 -14.25
N LEU A 238 23.35 -32.82 -13.36
CA LEU A 238 24.75 -32.59 -13.66
C LEU A 238 25.26 -33.80 -14.46
N ALA A 239 25.97 -33.54 -15.55
CA ALA A 239 26.49 -34.54 -16.49
C ALA A 239 27.11 -35.76 -15.77
N PRO A 240 26.93 -37.00 -16.27
CA PRO A 240 27.45 -38.19 -15.62
C PRO A 240 28.97 -38.07 -15.45
N ASP A 241 29.42 -38.14 -14.19
CA ASP A 241 30.84 -38.06 -13.85
C ASP A 241 31.58 -39.20 -14.58
N ILE A 242 32.56 -38.85 -15.42
CA ILE A 242 33.39 -39.79 -16.17
C ILE A 242 34.06 -40.82 -15.25
N ARG A 243 34.24 -40.49 -13.96
CA ARG A 243 34.74 -41.42 -12.94
C ARG A 243 33.76 -42.57 -12.66
N GLU A 244 32.47 -42.27 -12.53
CA GLU A 244 31.42 -43.28 -12.34
C GLU A 244 31.28 -44.16 -13.57
N LYS A 245 31.38 -43.57 -14.75
CA LYS A 245 31.40 -44.29 -16.03
C LYS A 245 32.56 -45.29 -16.13
N LEU A 246 33.77 -44.90 -15.72
CA LEU A 246 34.91 -45.83 -15.68
C LEU A 246 34.75 -46.91 -14.61
N ALA A 247 34.05 -46.62 -13.51
CA ALA A 247 33.84 -47.57 -12.43
C ALA A 247 32.81 -48.66 -12.81
N SER A 248 31.86 -48.34 -13.69
CA SER A 248 30.85 -49.30 -14.14
C SER A 248 31.37 -50.28 -15.21
N ILE A 249 32.42 -49.91 -15.95
CA ILE A 249 33.00 -50.76 -16.99
C ILE A 249 33.93 -51.81 -16.37
N THR A 250 33.51 -53.07 -16.41
CA THR A 250 34.26 -54.21 -15.88
C THR A 250 34.98 -54.99 -16.99
N VAL A 251 36.28 -55.20 -16.82
CA VAL A 251 37.12 -55.93 -17.78
C VAL A 251 37.31 -57.37 -17.30
N LYS A 252 36.84 -58.32 -18.10
CA LYS A 252 36.81 -59.75 -17.72
C LYS A 252 38.21 -60.35 -17.61
N THR A 253 39.12 -60.02 -18.51
CA THR A 253 40.50 -60.53 -18.51
C THR A 253 41.47 -59.41 -18.86
N ILE A 254 42.40 -59.12 -17.95
CA ILE A 254 43.49 -58.15 -18.14
C ILE A 254 44.82 -58.93 -18.14
N SER A 255 45.57 -58.84 -19.24
CA SER A 255 46.92 -59.40 -19.35
C SER A 255 47.82 -58.42 -20.06
N LEU A 256 48.63 -57.68 -19.29
CA LEU A 256 49.71 -56.82 -19.76
C LEU A 256 51.02 -57.44 -19.32
N ASP A 257 51.89 -57.74 -20.28
CA ASP A 257 53.22 -58.33 -20.04
C ASP A 257 54.27 -57.40 -20.65
N ASN A 258 55.07 -56.79 -19.78
CA ASN A 258 56.14 -55.85 -20.05
C ASN A 258 55.72 -54.62 -20.90
N ALA A 259 54.52 -54.10 -20.65
CA ALA A 259 53.94 -52.99 -21.42
C ALA A 259 54.49 -51.62 -20.98
N SER A 260 54.63 -50.66 -21.90
CA SER A 260 54.89 -49.24 -21.56
C SER A 260 53.64 -48.55 -21.00
N ILE A 261 53.79 -47.38 -20.37
CA ILE A 261 52.65 -46.60 -19.89
C ILE A 261 51.70 -46.20 -21.03
N GLU A 262 52.24 -45.85 -22.20
CA GLU A 262 51.43 -45.53 -23.38
C GLU A 262 50.61 -46.74 -23.86
N GLU A 263 51.24 -47.91 -23.97
CA GLU A 263 50.57 -49.17 -24.35
C GLU A 263 49.51 -49.59 -23.32
N ALA A 264 49.81 -49.44 -22.03
CA ALA A 264 48.87 -49.74 -20.96
C ALA A 264 47.65 -48.79 -20.96
N LEU A 265 47.85 -47.50 -21.23
CA LEU A 265 46.75 -46.53 -21.37
C LEU A 265 45.95 -46.73 -22.67
N ASP A 266 46.58 -47.16 -23.76
CA ASP A 266 45.88 -47.55 -24.98
C ASP A 266 44.99 -48.78 -24.77
N PHE A 267 45.45 -49.76 -23.99
CA PHE A 267 44.60 -50.87 -23.55
C PHE A 267 43.38 -50.36 -22.77
N VAL A 268 43.56 -49.42 -21.85
CA VAL A 268 42.44 -48.80 -21.11
C VAL A 268 41.47 -48.07 -22.05
N ARG A 269 41.97 -47.31 -23.02
CA ARG A 269 41.11 -46.63 -24.02
C ARG A 269 40.29 -47.63 -24.82
N LEU A 270 40.91 -48.73 -25.26
CA LEU A 270 40.22 -49.78 -26.03
C LEU A 270 39.14 -50.48 -25.20
N GLN A 271 39.47 -50.88 -23.97
CA GLN A 271 38.52 -51.53 -23.07
C GLN A 271 37.39 -50.57 -22.65
N SER A 272 37.70 -49.29 -22.45
CA SER A 272 36.70 -48.28 -22.14
C SER A 272 35.71 -48.09 -23.27
N ARG A 273 36.15 -48.15 -24.53
CA ARG A 273 35.24 -48.08 -25.68
C ARG A 273 34.37 -49.33 -25.80
N LEU A 274 34.98 -50.53 -25.69
CA LEU A 274 34.25 -51.79 -25.84
C LEU A 274 33.20 -52.02 -24.74
N GLY A 275 33.51 -51.58 -23.52
CA GLY A 275 32.62 -51.71 -22.38
C GLY A 275 31.62 -50.56 -22.21
N ASP A 276 31.68 -49.54 -23.08
CA ASP A 276 30.78 -48.39 -22.99
C ASP A 276 29.36 -48.73 -23.43
N ILE A 277 28.38 -48.07 -22.84
CA ILE A 277 26.98 -48.19 -23.27
C ILE A 277 26.82 -47.27 -24.50
N PRO A 278 26.25 -47.75 -25.63
CA PRO A 278 26.08 -46.90 -26.82
C PRO A 278 25.17 -45.70 -26.50
N ASP A 279 25.55 -44.52 -26.97
CA ASP A 279 24.71 -43.33 -26.83
C ASP A 279 23.52 -43.38 -27.80
N ALA A 280 22.60 -42.41 -27.75
CA ALA A 280 21.36 -42.39 -28.54
C ALA A 280 21.54 -42.50 -30.08
N GLY A 281 22.76 -42.29 -30.59
CA GLY A 281 23.16 -42.50 -31.99
C GLY A 281 23.81 -43.85 -32.31
N GLY A 282 23.96 -44.74 -31.34
CA GLY A 282 24.55 -46.08 -31.49
C GLY A 282 26.07 -46.17 -31.38
N GLU A 283 26.77 -45.05 -31.17
CA GLU A 283 28.24 -44.99 -31.08
C GLU A 283 28.72 -45.13 -29.63
N GLN A 284 29.82 -45.85 -29.44
CA GLN A 284 30.51 -46.00 -28.15
C GLN A 284 31.70 -45.05 -28.11
N ALA A 285 31.59 -43.96 -27.35
CA ALA A 285 32.64 -42.94 -27.29
C ALA A 285 33.82 -43.35 -26.39
N GLY A 286 33.59 -44.18 -25.37
CA GLY A 286 34.58 -44.52 -24.36
C GLY A 286 34.98 -43.32 -23.49
N ALA A 287 36.03 -43.47 -22.69
CA ALA A 287 36.65 -42.40 -21.92
C ALA A 287 37.89 -41.86 -22.64
N ASN A 288 37.98 -40.54 -22.81
CA ASN A 288 39.15 -39.90 -23.38
C ASN A 288 40.25 -39.77 -22.32
N VAL A 289 41.30 -40.59 -22.45
CA VAL A 289 42.46 -40.58 -21.53
C VAL A 289 43.60 -39.79 -22.18
N ILE A 290 44.12 -38.78 -21.50
CA ILE A 290 45.20 -37.89 -21.96
C ILE A 290 46.42 -38.06 -21.03
N LEU A 291 47.58 -38.32 -21.61
CA LEU A 291 48.84 -38.43 -20.89
C LEU A 291 49.62 -37.11 -21.02
N ASN A 292 49.85 -36.40 -19.92
CA ASN A 292 50.66 -35.20 -19.88
C ASN A 292 51.79 -35.36 -18.86
N LEU A 293 53.00 -35.67 -19.35
CA LEU A 293 54.18 -35.87 -18.50
C LEU A 293 55.05 -34.61 -18.33
N GLY A 294 54.76 -33.51 -19.03
CA GLY A 294 55.63 -32.32 -19.08
C GLY A 294 56.85 -32.49 -20.00
N ASP A 295 57.94 -31.77 -19.72
CA ASP A 295 59.15 -31.74 -20.56
C ASP A 295 59.82 -33.13 -20.68
N PRO A 296 60.01 -33.68 -21.90
CA PRO A 296 60.65 -34.98 -22.12
C PRO A 296 62.08 -35.11 -21.58
N SER A 297 62.77 -33.99 -21.36
CA SER A 297 64.16 -33.96 -20.91
C SER A 297 64.32 -34.24 -19.41
N ASN A 298 63.23 -34.12 -18.65
CA ASN A 298 63.20 -34.30 -17.20
C ASN A 298 63.46 -35.77 -16.81
N ASP A 299 64.39 -36.00 -15.89
CA ASP A 299 64.80 -37.34 -15.46
C ASP A 299 63.65 -38.17 -14.88
N ARG A 300 62.65 -37.51 -14.29
CA ARG A 300 61.42 -38.18 -13.84
C ARG A 300 60.58 -38.69 -15.00
N VAL A 301 60.49 -37.95 -16.10
CA VAL A 301 59.73 -38.37 -17.30
C VAL A 301 60.43 -39.54 -18.00
N LYS A 302 61.76 -39.54 -18.03
CA LYS A 302 62.55 -40.68 -18.53
C LYS A 302 62.34 -41.93 -17.68
N LEU A 303 62.32 -41.77 -16.35
CA LEU A 303 62.05 -42.87 -15.42
C LEU A 303 60.65 -43.46 -15.64
N ILE A 304 59.62 -42.60 -15.75
CA ILE A 304 58.24 -43.01 -16.00
C ILE A 304 58.13 -43.77 -17.33
N ARG A 305 58.76 -43.28 -18.41
CA ARG A 305 58.74 -43.98 -19.72
C ARG A 305 59.54 -45.29 -19.75
N SER A 306 60.56 -45.40 -18.90
CA SER A 306 61.33 -46.65 -18.74
C SER A 306 60.62 -47.69 -17.87
N SER A 307 59.61 -47.27 -17.09
CA SER A 307 58.83 -48.18 -16.25
C SER A 307 57.99 -49.14 -17.09
N LYS A 308 57.81 -50.36 -16.58
CA LYS A 308 57.14 -51.44 -17.27
C LYS A 308 55.99 -51.97 -16.43
N VAL A 309 54.83 -52.12 -17.05
CA VAL A 309 53.59 -52.55 -16.41
C VAL A 309 53.37 -54.05 -16.65
N ASN A 310 53.23 -54.79 -15.56
CA ASN A 310 52.96 -56.23 -15.55
C ASN A 310 51.68 -56.50 -14.75
N LEU A 311 50.60 -56.87 -15.42
CA LEU A 311 49.29 -57.09 -14.80
C LEU A 311 48.62 -58.34 -15.38
N LYS A 312 48.27 -59.31 -14.52
CA LYS A 312 47.45 -60.49 -14.86
C LYS A 312 46.31 -60.61 -13.86
N LEU A 313 45.17 -60.02 -14.18
CA LEU A 313 44.02 -59.90 -13.30
C LEU A 313 42.73 -60.14 -14.09
N SER A 314 41.64 -60.53 -13.42
CA SER A 314 40.36 -60.80 -14.06
C SER A 314 39.21 -60.16 -13.30
N ASN A 315 38.21 -59.68 -14.04
CA ASN A 315 36.94 -59.13 -13.52
C ASN A 315 37.11 -57.90 -12.61
N LEU A 316 37.85 -56.88 -13.08
CA LEU A 316 38.05 -55.63 -12.35
C LEU A 316 37.46 -54.42 -13.10
N PRO A 317 36.97 -53.39 -12.39
CA PRO A 317 36.53 -52.15 -13.01
C PRO A 317 37.73 -51.34 -13.54
N LEU A 318 37.52 -50.56 -14.60
CA LEU A 318 38.60 -49.80 -15.26
C LEU A 318 39.27 -48.75 -14.37
N THR A 319 38.54 -48.19 -13.41
CA THR A 319 39.12 -47.28 -12.40
C THR A 319 40.24 -47.95 -11.61
N VAL A 320 40.02 -49.17 -11.16
CA VAL A 320 41.00 -49.94 -10.39
C VAL A 320 42.18 -50.37 -11.28
N VAL A 321 41.92 -50.68 -12.55
CA VAL A 321 42.99 -50.97 -13.53
C VAL A 321 43.88 -49.74 -13.75
N LEU A 322 43.30 -48.54 -13.88
CA LEU A 322 44.04 -47.28 -13.97
C LEU A 322 44.86 -47.00 -12.71
N ASP A 323 44.33 -47.26 -11.52
CA ASP A 323 45.07 -47.12 -10.27
C ASP A 323 46.31 -48.03 -10.26
N TYR A 324 46.18 -49.30 -10.64
CA TYR A 324 47.34 -50.21 -10.71
C TYR A 324 48.39 -49.80 -11.75
N ILE A 325 47.96 -49.30 -12.92
CA ILE A 325 48.88 -48.80 -13.96
C ILE A 325 49.62 -47.55 -13.48
N THR A 326 48.88 -46.61 -12.87
CA THR A 326 49.47 -45.33 -12.44
C THR A 326 50.39 -45.49 -11.23
N ASP A 327 50.10 -46.44 -10.34
CA ASP A 327 50.99 -46.79 -9.22
C ASP A 327 52.31 -47.41 -9.69
N GLN A 328 52.27 -48.37 -10.62
CA GLN A 328 53.50 -49.00 -11.18
C GLN A 328 54.35 -48.03 -12.01
N THR A 329 53.75 -46.94 -12.51
CA THR A 329 54.42 -45.96 -13.40
C THR A 329 54.73 -44.63 -12.70
N TYR A 330 54.51 -44.49 -11.39
CA TYR A 330 54.68 -43.25 -10.62
C TYR A 330 53.91 -42.03 -11.15
N THR A 331 52.76 -42.27 -11.77
CA THR A 331 51.84 -41.23 -12.24
C THR A 331 50.60 -41.15 -11.36
N GLN A 332 49.78 -40.11 -11.54
CA GLN A 332 48.48 -39.97 -10.91
C GLN A 332 47.47 -39.49 -11.94
N TRP A 333 46.23 -39.91 -11.82
CA TRP A 333 45.15 -39.51 -12.72
C TRP A 333 44.07 -38.72 -11.99
N ARG A 334 43.42 -37.82 -12.72
CA ARG A 334 42.25 -37.05 -12.26
C ARG A 334 41.24 -36.90 -13.39
N THR A 335 39.99 -36.66 -13.05
CA THR A 335 38.92 -36.37 -14.01
C THR A 335 38.78 -34.87 -14.18
N ASP A 336 38.67 -34.42 -15.43
CA ASP A 336 38.43 -33.02 -15.80
C ASP A 336 37.12 -32.95 -16.60
N GLY A 337 36.01 -33.23 -15.90
CA GLY A 337 34.64 -33.27 -16.41
C GLY A 337 34.37 -34.38 -17.45
N LEU A 338 35.00 -34.30 -18.61
CA LEU A 338 34.77 -35.14 -19.79
C LEU A 338 36.00 -35.95 -20.22
N SER A 339 37.14 -35.81 -19.53
CA SER A 339 38.37 -36.52 -19.86
C SER A 339 39.15 -36.92 -18.61
N VAL A 340 40.02 -37.93 -18.76
CA VAL A 340 40.92 -38.43 -17.72
C VAL A 340 42.31 -37.93 -18.02
N LEU A 341 42.86 -37.11 -17.13
CA LEU A 341 44.20 -36.55 -17.28
C LEU A 341 45.17 -37.29 -16.37
N VAL A 342 46.19 -37.91 -16.96
CA VAL A 342 47.29 -38.57 -16.26
C VAL A 342 48.50 -37.64 -16.22
N THR A 343 48.98 -37.32 -15.01
CA THR A 343 50.12 -36.42 -14.75
C THR A 343 51.13 -37.06 -13.82
N PRO A 344 52.41 -36.64 -13.83
CA PRO A 344 53.36 -37.04 -12.80
C PRO A 344 52.85 -36.63 -11.42
N ARG A 345 53.11 -37.46 -10.42
CA ARG A 345 52.68 -37.21 -9.05
C ARG A 345 53.35 -35.92 -8.51
N GLY A 346 52.58 -34.83 -8.36
CA GLY A 346 52.96 -33.59 -7.64
C GLY A 346 53.29 -32.31 -8.44
N SER A 347 52.55 -31.91 -9.49
CA SER A 347 52.81 -30.67 -10.27
C SER A 347 51.57 -29.77 -10.50
N THR A 348 51.67 -28.44 -10.30
CA THR A 348 50.70 -27.37 -10.68
C THR A 348 51.43 -26.07 -11.08
N ASP A 349 51.07 -25.45 -12.23
CA ASP A 349 51.69 -24.23 -12.81
C ASP A 349 51.24 -22.91 -12.14
N GLY A 350 52.15 -21.93 -11.96
CA GLY A 350 52.03 -20.82 -10.99
C GLY A 350 52.14 -19.36 -11.47
N THR A 351 51.45 -18.92 -12.54
CA THR A 351 51.46 -17.50 -12.96
C THR A 351 50.22 -16.72 -12.49
N MET A 352 50.39 -15.62 -11.74
CA MET A 352 49.31 -14.77 -11.17
C MET A 352 49.32 -13.33 -11.71
N VAL A 353 48.13 -12.71 -11.83
CA VAL A 353 47.88 -11.35 -12.32
C VAL A 353 47.06 -10.56 -11.30
N SER A 354 47.24 -9.23 -11.23
CA SER A 354 46.46 -8.36 -10.34
C SER A 354 45.57 -7.37 -11.11
N ARG A 355 44.30 -7.20 -10.67
CA ARG A 355 43.29 -6.32 -11.28
C ARG A 355 42.43 -5.64 -10.20
N SER A 356 42.03 -4.40 -10.46
CA SER A 356 41.14 -3.61 -9.60
C SER A 356 39.74 -3.48 -10.23
N PHE A 357 38.69 -3.71 -9.44
CA PHE A 357 37.29 -3.60 -9.85
C PHE A 357 36.55 -2.56 -9.01
N ARG A 358 35.62 -1.83 -9.60
CA ARG A 358 34.73 -0.92 -8.86
C ARG A 358 33.44 -1.65 -8.55
N VAL A 359 33.05 -1.70 -7.27
CA VAL A 359 31.87 -2.46 -6.82
C VAL A 359 30.89 -1.54 -6.09
N PRO A 360 29.58 -1.85 -6.06
CA PRO A 360 28.61 -1.09 -5.29
C PRO A 360 28.88 -1.12 -3.76
N PRO A 361 28.47 -0.09 -2.99
CA PRO A 361 28.66 -0.05 -1.54
C PRO A 361 28.02 -1.23 -0.77
N ASN A 362 27.03 -1.89 -1.37
CA ASN A 362 26.30 -3.04 -0.82
C ASN A 362 26.83 -4.40 -1.29
N PHE A 363 27.98 -4.44 -1.97
CA PHE A 363 28.56 -5.66 -2.54
C PHE A 363 28.82 -6.76 -1.49
N LEU A 364 29.29 -6.37 -0.29
CA LEU A 364 29.53 -7.30 0.83
C LEU A 364 28.29 -7.61 1.67
N SER A 365 27.25 -6.76 1.66
CA SER A 365 26.04 -6.99 2.46
C SER A 365 25.13 -8.04 1.81
N LYS A 366 25.06 -8.08 0.47
CA LYS A 366 24.40 -9.19 -0.26
C LYS A 366 25.11 -10.54 -0.03
N ALA A 367 26.42 -10.52 0.19
CA ALA A 367 27.22 -11.72 0.48
C ALA A 367 26.87 -12.40 1.82
N ALA A 368 26.35 -11.64 2.79
CA ALA A 368 26.03 -12.15 4.13
C ALA A 368 24.69 -12.89 4.21
N VAL A 369 23.80 -12.73 3.22
CA VAL A 369 22.44 -13.27 3.25
C VAL A 369 22.39 -14.78 2.96
N ASN A 370 23.43 -15.36 2.33
CA ASN A 370 23.46 -16.77 1.93
C ASN A 370 24.02 -17.75 2.98
N ASN A 371 24.36 -17.31 4.19
CA ASN A 371 25.01 -18.17 5.19
C ASN A 371 24.09 -18.74 6.29
N ASP A 372 22.78 -18.48 6.25
CA ASP A 372 21.84 -19.08 7.21
C ASP A 372 21.27 -20.43 6.71
N ALA A 373 22.16 -21.32 6.28
CA ALA A 373 21.85 -22.75 6.06
C ALA A 373 22.33 -23.63 7.23
N ASN A 374 22.81 -23.05 8.33
CA ASN A 374 23.03 -23.77 9.58
C ASN A 374 21.92 -23.39 10.56
N ASN A 375 20.91 -24.26 10.55
CA ASN A 375 19.92 -24.63 11.56
C ASN A 375 20.08 -24.09 13.01
N ASP A 376 20.13 -22.77 13.21
CA ASP A 376 19.85 -22.15 14.51
C ASP A 376 18.37 -21.73 14.52
N ASP A 377 17.59 -22.44 15.33
CA ASP A 377 16.20 -22.16 15.62
C ASP A 377 16.03 -20.70 16.09
N PRO A 378 15.31 -19.85 15.34
CA PRO A 378 15.09 -18.44 15.69
C PRO A 378 14.19 -18.24 16.93
N PHE A 379 13.71 -19.32 17.55
CA PHE A 379 12.92 -19.30 18.79
C PHE A 379 13.53 -20.15 19.93
N GLY A 380 14.79 -20.59 19.79
CA GLY A 380 15.51 -21.29 20.85
C GLY A 380 15.73 -20.42 22.08
N GLN A 381 15.50 -20.98 23.27
CA GLN A 381 15.60 -20.29 24.56
C GLN A 381 17.00 -19.69 24.79
N ASP A 382 17.04 -18.36 24.90
CA ASP A 382 18.23 -17.56 25.18
C ASP A 382 18.66 -17.76 26.65
N ASN A 383 19.61 -18.67 26.87
CA ASN A 383 20.31 -18.74 28.15
C ASN A 383 21.35 -17.62 28.18
N GLY A 384 21.08 -16.64 29.05
CA GLY A 384 21.77 -15.36 29.13
C GLY A 384 23.30 -15.42 29.23
N ASN A 385 23.89 -14.29 28.85
CA ASN A 385 25.32 -13.95 28.78
C ASN A 385 26.04 -14.31 27.48
N GLN A 386 25.48 -13.90 26.33
CA GLN A 386 26.31 -13.58 25.17
C GLN A 386 25.96 -12.19 24.67
N GLU A 387 26.78 -11.21 25.07
CA GLU A 387 26.91 -9.95 24.36
C GLU A 387 26.97 -10.21 22.85
N GLY A 388 26.22 -9.39 22.10
CA GLY A 388 25.99 -9.57 20.68
C GLY A 388 27.24 -9.99 19.93
N LYS A 389 27.25 -11.25 19.48
CA LYS A 389 28.17 -11.70 18.43
C LYS A 389 27.87 -10.85 17.21
N ILE A 390 28.68 -9.81 17.01
CA ILE A 390 28.76 -9.04 15.78
C ILE A 390 28.83 -10.08 14.66
N ALA A 391 27.81 -10.10 13.80
CA ALA A 391 27.74 -11.01 12.66
C ALA A 391 29.13 -11.08 12.00
N LYS A 392 29.73 -12.27 11.99
CA LYS A 392 31.09 -12.50 11.51
C LYS A 392 31.19 -11.89 10.12
N LYS A 393 31.87 -10.74 9.99
CA LYS A 393 32.06 -10.07 8.70
C LYS A 393 32.68 -11.10 7.77
N ILE A 394 31.91 -11.59 6.80
CA ILE A 394 32.41 -12.52 5.80
C ILE A 394 33.59 -11.82 5.12
N SER A 395 34.75 -12.47 5.14
CA SER A 395 35.90 -11.90 4.46
C SER A 395 35.61 -11.92 2.96
N ILE A 396 36.04 -10.89 2.23
CA ILE A 396 35.85 -10.81 0.77
C ILE A 396 36.41 -12.05 0.06
N THR A 397 37.46 -12.64 0.62
CA THR A 397 38.06 -13.91 0.16
C THR A 397 37.12 -15.10 0.32
N ASP A 398 36.36 -15.17 1.41
CA ASP A 398 35.41 -16.26 1.64
C ASP A 398 34.20 -16.13 0.69
N PHE A 399 33.72 -14.90 0.47
CA PHE A 399 32.65 -14.64 -0.49
C PHE A 399 33.04 -15.05 -1.92
N LEU A 400 34.24 -14.69 -2.37
CA LEU A 400 34.71 -15.04 -3.71
C LEU A 400 34.91 -16.57 -3.85
N LYS A 401 35.40 -17.25 -2.81
CA LYS A 401 35.49 -18.72 -2.78
C LYS A 401 34.13 -19.40 -2.91
N GLN A 402 33.12 -18.89 -2.21
CA GLN A 402 31.74 -19.40 -2.31
C GLN A 402 31.15 -19.24 -3.71
N ASN A 403 31.53 -18.20 -4.44
CA ASN A 403 31.11 -17.98 -5.82
C ASN A 403 32.02 -18.66 -6.86
N GLY A 404 32.79 -19.69 -6.46
CA GLY A 404 33.56 -20.54 -7.37
C GLY A 404 34.98 -20.06 -7.70
N VAL A 405 35.49 -19.02 -7.03
CA VAL A 405 36.86 -18.51 -7.26
C VAL A 405 37.87 -19.25 -6.38
N SER A 406 38.82 -19.95 -7.00
CA SER A 406 39.92 -20.61 -6.28
C SER A 406 41.03 -19.62 -5.88
N PHE A 407 41.68 -19.83 -4.74
CA PHE A 407 42.79 -18.98 -4.26
C PHE A 407 44.05 -19.83 -4.02
N PRO A 408 44.92 -20.00 -5.03
CA PRO A 408 46.20 -20.71 -4.89
C PRO A 408 47.22 -19.90 -4.06
N ASP A 409 48.30 -20.55 -3.62
CA ASP A 409 49.35 -19.93 -2.79
C ASP A 409 49.88 -18.64 -3.44
N GLY A 410 49.69 -17.49 -2.79
CA GLY A 410 50.07 -16.16 -3.29
C GLY A 410 48.94 -15.32 -3.90
N ALA A 411 47.73 -15.87 -4.01
CA ALA A 411 46.52 -15.15 -4.40
C ALA A 411 45.88 -14.38 -3.23
N THR A 412 45.43 -13.16 -3.46
CA THR A 412 44.85 -12.29 -2.43
C THR A 412 43.67 -11.48 -2.98
N ALA A 413 42.69 -11.17 -2.14
CA ALA A 413 41.62 -10.22 -2.46
C ALA A 413 41.41 -9.26 -1.30
N THR A 414 41.23 -7.97 -1.59
CA THR A 414 41.04 -6.92 -0.59
C THR A 414 39.98 -5.93 -1.05
N TYR A 415 39.04 -5.59 -0.17
CA TYR A 415 37.99 -4.62 -0.44
C TYR A 415 38.26 -3.31 0.32
N ALA A 416 38.32 -2.20 -0.40
CA ALA A 416 38.42 -0.86 0.16
C ALA A 416 37.04 -0.19 0.18
N ALA A 417 36.41 -0.13 1.35
CA ALA A 417 35.08 0.46 1.53
C ALA A 417 35.05 1.99 1.32
N SER A 418 36.18 2.68 1.53
CA SER A 418 36.30 4.14 1.33
C SER A 418 36.23 4.54 -0.14
N THR A 419 36.73 3.70 -1.04
CA THR A 419 36.78 3.96 -2.48
C THR A 419 35.87 3.03 -3.29
N ASN A 420 35.13 2.14 -2.62
CA ASN A 420 34.27 1.13 -3.23
C ASN A 420 35.02 0.31 -4.31
N THR A 421 36.26 -0.11 -4.00
CA THR A 421 37.16 -0.80 -4.93
C THR A 421 37.58 -2.17 -4.39
N LEU A 422 37.51 -3.20 -5.23
CA LEU A 422 37.98 -4.56 -4.99
C LEU A 422 39.31 -4.78 -5.70
N LEU A 423 40.39 -5.01 -4.96
CA LEU A 423 41.70 -5.35 -5.50
C LEU A 423 41.92 -6.85 -5.39
N VAL A 424 42.21 -7.52 -6.51
CA VAL A 424 42.42 -8.97 -6.57
C VAL A 424 43.76 -9.28 -7.22
N LYS A 425 44.48 -10.26 -6.68
CA LYS A 425 45.63 -10.92 -7.29
C LYS A 425 45.32 -12.42 -7.38
N ASN A 426 45.17 -12.95 -8.59
CA ASN A 426 44.82 -14.35 -8.82
C ASN A 426 45.26 -14.82 -10.22
N THR A 427 45.05 -16.08 -10.59
CA THR A 427 45.29 -16.57 -11.96
C THR A 427 44.43 -15.80 -12.97
N PRO A 428 44.86 -15.66 -14.24
CA PRO A 428 44.08 -14.95 -15.27
C PRO A 428 42.63 -15.46 -15.40
N VAL A 429 42.45 -16.79 -15.34
CA VAL A 429 41.14 -17.44 -15.42
C VAL A 429 40.21 -17.00 -14.28
N ASN A 430 40.73 -16.93 -13.05
CA ASN A 430 39.94 -16.52 -11.89
C ASN A 430 39.59 -15.02 -11.91
N ILE A 431 40.41 -14.18 -12.55
CA ILE A 431 40.16 -12.74 -12.67
C ILE A 431 38.96 -12.46 -13.59
N ASP A 432 38.77 -13.23 -14.66
CA ASP A 432 37.64 -13.07 -15.58
C ASP A 432 36.30 -13.49 -14.93
N ILE A 433 36.31 -14.54 -14.11
CA ILE A 433 35.14 -14.97 -13.32
C ILE A 433 34.71 -13.86 -12.36
N ILE A 434 35.67 -13.18 -11.71
CA ILE A 434 35.38 -12.06 -10.81
C ILE A 434 34.80 -10.85 -11.57
N ASP A 435 35.28 -10.56 -12.77
CA ASP A 435 34.77 -9.46 -13.61
C ASP A 435 33.28 -9.66 -13.96
N GLN A 436 32.91 -10.88 -14.33
CA GLN A 436 31.52 -11.26 -14.61
C GLN A 436 30.63 -11.13 -13.36
N LEU A 437 31.12 -11.60 -12.20
CA LEU A 437 30.39 -11.48 -10.93
C LEU A 437 30.15 -10.02 -10.53
N VAL A 438 31.16 -9.16 -10.67
CA VAL A 438 31.04 -7.73 -10.35
C VAL A 438 30.04 -7.04 -11.28
N THR A 439 30.07 -7.37 -12.57
CA THR A 439 29.15 -6.80 -13.56
C THR A 439 27.70 -7.18 -13.23
N MET A 440 27.43 -8.45 -12.95
CA MET A 440 26.10 -8.94 -12.57
C MET A 440 25.53 -8.23 -11.33
N VAL A 441 26.36 -7.98 -10.32
CA VAL A 441 25.91 -7.30 -9.09
C VAL A 441 25.72 -5.79 -9.29
N THR A 442 26.44 -5.19 -10.25
CA THR A 442 26.38 -3.75 -10.53
C THR A 442 25.15 -3.39 -11.37
N ASP A 443 24.70 -4.28 -12.26
CA ASP A 443 23.56 -4.06 -13.15
C ASP A 443 22.18 -4.27 -12.46
N GLU A 444 22.17 -4.76 -11.22
CA GLU A 444 20.93 -5.01 -10.48
C GLU A 444 20.43 -3.72 -9.78
N GLU A 445 19.38 -3.09 -10.33
CA GLU A 445 18.76 -1.90 -9.74
C GLU A 445 18.15 -2.21 -8.34
N PRO A 446 18.32 -1.33 -7.34
CA PRO A 446 17.79 -1.57 -6.01
C PRO A 446 16.26 -1.41 -5.99
N ILE A 447 15.54 -2.52 -5.88
CA ILE A 447 14.08 -2.50 -5.65
C ILE A 447 13.76 -1.97 -4.24
N MET A 448 12.80 -1.04 -4.16
CA MET A 448 12.22 -0.55 -2.91
C MET A 448 10.81 -1.11 -2.74
N VAL A 449 10.50 -1.57 -1.54
CA VAL A 449 9.18 -2.09 -1.16
C VAL A 449 8.56 -1.22 -0.06
N VAL A 450 7.25 -0.97 -0.16
CA VAL A 450 6.47 -0.34 0.91
C VAL A 450 5.83 -1.43 1.74
N VAL A 451 6.32 -1.62 2.97
CA VAL A 451 5.75 -2.58 3.93
C VAL A 451 4.67 -1.86 4.73
N LYS A 452 3.43 -2.39 4.68
CA LYS A 452 2.28 -1.88 5.46
C LYS A 452 1.77 -3.00 6.35
N THR A 453 1.66 -2.72 7.64
CA THR A 453 1.12 -3.68 8.61
C THR A 453 -0.17 -3.11 9.17
N LYS A 454 -1.23 -3.92 9.26
CA LYS A 454 -2.48 -3.53 9.90
C LYS A 454 -2.73 -4.44 11.10
N ILE A 455 -2.69 -3.86 12.29
CA ILE A 455 -2.95 -4.53 13.56
C ILE A 455 -4.34 -4.12 14.02
N ILE A 456 -5.23 -5.09 14.24
CA ILE A 456 -6.59 -4.86 14.72
C ILE A 456 -6.76 -5.64 16.02
N ARG A 457 -7.14 -4.95 17.09
CA ARG A 457 -7.51 -5.54 18.38
C ARG A 457 -8.99 -5.30 18.61
N VAL A 458 -9.74 -6.38 18.77
CA VAL A 458 -11.15 -6.35 19.20
C VAL A 458 -11.21 -6.95 20.60
N SER A 459 -11.79 -6.21 21.55
CA SER A 459 -12.02 -6.67 22.91
C SER A 459 -13.49 -6.48 23.29
N GLU A 460 -14.11 -7.50 23.86
CA GLU A 460 -15.47 -7.44 24.42
C GLU A 460 -15.42 -7.93 25.87
N GLN A 461 -15.96 -7.12 26.79
CA GLN A 461 -16.19 -7.47 28.18
C GLN A 461 -17.69 -7.44 28.43
N ARG A 462 -18.23 -8.52 29.00
CA ARG A 462 -19.64 -8.63 29.36
C ARG A 462 -19.76 -8.91 30.84
N LEU A 463 -20.47 -8.06 31.55
CA LEU A 463 -20.79 -8.22 32.96
C LEU A 463 -22.29 -8.37 33.09
N LYS A 464 -22.73 -9.55 33.56
CA LYS A 464 -24.11 -9.83 33.90
C LYS A 464 -24.21 -10.26 35.35
N GLU A 465 -25.06 -9.61 36.11
CA GLU A 465 -25.33 -9.92 37.51
C GLU A 465 -26.84 -9.88 37.78
N LEU A 466 -27.28 -10.83 38.60
CA LEU A 466 -28.56 -10.79 39.29
C LEU A 466 -28.31 -11.19 40.75
N GLY A 467 -28.65 -10.30 41.68
CA GLY A 467 -28.40 -10.48 43.10
C GLY A 467 -29.65 -10.20 43.93
N PHE A 468 -29.72 -10.80 45.12
CA PHE A 468 -30.80 -10.57 46.07
C PHE A 468 -30.20 -10.20 47.43
N ASP A 469 -30.47 -8.97 47.85
CA ASP A 469 -30.12 -8.46 49.16
C ASP A 469 -31.30 -8.63 50.12
N TRP A 470 -31.04 -9.20 51.28
CA TRP A 470 -32.01 -9.42 52.35
C TRP A 470 -31.61 -8.66 53.61
N VAL A 471 -32.57 -7.91 54.16
CA VAL A 471 -32.45 -7.18 55.43
C VAL A 471 -33.58 -7.58 56.35
N LEU A 472 -33.23 -7.87 57.61
CA LEU A 472 -34.18 -8.18 58.67
C LEU A 472 -33.97 -7.21 59.82
N SER A 473 -34.98 -6.38 60.11
CA SER A 473 -34.88 -5.43 61.22
C SER A 473 -34.85 -6.16 62.56
N PRO A 474 -34.22 -5.56 63.59
CA PRO A 474 -34.27 -6.13 64.93
C PRO A 474 -35.69 -6.32 65.46
N TRP A 475 -35.97 -7.52 65.93
CA TRP A 475 -37.24 -7.89 66.56
C TRP A 475 -37.08 -7.93 68.07
N ALA A 476 -37.83 -7.11 68.80
CA ALA A 476 -37.85 -7.10 70.26
C ALA A 476 -38.87 -8.11 70.82
N PHE A 477 -38.47 -8.87 71.84
CA PHE A 477 -39.32 -9.84 72.52
C PHE A 477 -39.28 -9.69 74.04
N GLY A 478 -40.45 -9.82 74.68
CA GLY A 478 -40.60 -9.79 76.13
C GLY A 478 -40.54 -8.38 76.76
N ARG A 479 -41.06 -8.23 77.98
CA ARG A 479 -41.15 -6.95 78.73
C ARG A 479 -39.80 -6.37 79.17
N LYS A 480 -38.66 -7.04 78.91
CA LYS A 480 -37.30 -6.64 79.34
C LYS A 480 -36.35 -6.21 78.20
N GLY A 481 -36.86 -5.95 76.99
CA GLY A 481 -36.05 -5.30 75.93
C GLY A 481 -34.97 -6.18 75.30
N PHE A 482 -35.15 -7.51 75.27
CA PHE A 482 -34.28 -8.38 74.49
C PHE A 482 -34.60 -8.22 73.00
N SER A 483 -33.61 -7.92 72.17
CA SER A 483 -33.77 -7.70 70.72
C SER A 483 -32.90 -8.66 69.94
N MET A 484 -33.51 -9.33 68.95
CA MET A 484 -32.83 -10.19 68.00
C MET A 484 -32.79 -9.50 66.63
N GLY A 485 -31.60 -9.05 66.24
CA GLY A 485 -31.30 -8.42 64.95
C GLY A 485 -31.24 -9.41 63.79
N GLY A 486 -31.32 -8.90 62.55
CA GLY A 486 -30.73 -9.57 61.40
C GLY A 486 -29.20 -9.64 61.47
N GLY A 487 -28.55 -9.83 60.32
CA GLY A 487 -27.08 -9.93 60.23
C GLY A 487 -26.35 -8.59 60.41
N THR A 488 -25.04 -8.57 60.18
CA THR A 488 -24.21 -7.35 60.24
C THR A 488 -23.42 -7.17 58.96
N VAL A 489 -22.88 -5.97 58.71
CA VAL A 489 -22.06 -5.71 57.52
C VAL A 489 -20.74 -6.50 57.55
N GLY A 490 -20.12 -6.66 58.73
CA GLY A 490 -18.85 -7.39 58.89
C GLY A 490 -17.76 -6.87 57.96
N ASN A 491 -16.99 -7.80 57.36
CA ASN A 491 -16.01 -7.52 56.30
C ASN A 491 -16.65 -7.38 54.90
N GLY A 492 -17.99 -7.42 54.83
CA GLY A 492 -18.76 -7.21 53.62
C GLY A 492 -18.96 -5.71 53.33
N THR A 493 -19.69 -5.42 52.27
CA THR A 493 -20.00 -4.04 51.86
C THR A 493 -21.37 -3.64 52.38
N ALA A 494 -21.54 -2.40 52.87
CA ALA A 494 -22.82 -1.92 53.35
C ALA A 494 -23.92 -1.98 52.26
N LEU A 495 -25.12 -2.38 52.65
CA LEU A 495 -26.29 -2.39 51.76
C LEU A 495 -26.87 -0.96 51.67
N SER A 496 -26.38 -0.18 50.71
CA SER A 496 -26.87 1.19 50.43
C SER A 496 -28.02 1.17 49.42
N GLY A 497 -28.86 2.21 49.47
CA GLY A 497 -29.95 2.44 48.51
C GLY A 497 -31.25 1.66 48.76
N LEU A 498 -31.43 1.06 49.94
CA LEU A 498 -32.72 0.46 50.31
C LEU A 498 -33.73 1.56 50.61
N PRO A 499 -34.94 1.53 50.02
CA PRO A 499 -35.98 2.49 50.35
C PRO A 499 -36.38 2.36 51.82
N THR A 500 -36.32 3.49 52.53
CA THR A 500 -36.72 3.63 53.93
C THR A 500 -38.23 3.43 54.03
N ALA A 501 -38.65 2.35 54.68
CA ALA A 501 -40.05 2.21 55.08
C ALA A 501 -40.37 3.29 56.13
N PRO A 502 -41.61 3.83 56.16
CA PRO A 502 -42.02 4.67 57.26
C PRO A 502 -41.85 3.83 58.55
N PHE A 503 -41.27 4.42 59.59
CA PHE A 503 -41.13 3.87 60.94
C PHE A 503 -39.85 3.08 61.33
N THR A 504 -38.86 2.85 60.44
CA THR A 504 -37.59 2.16 60.83
C THR A 504 -36.38 2.54 59.96
N SER A 505 -35.16 2.40 60.50
CA SER A 505 -33.91 2.60 59.73
C SER A 505 -33.52 1.32 58.98
N PRO A 506 -33.51 1.32 57.63
CA PRO A 506 -33.29 0.14 56.79
C PRO A 506 -31.84 -0.37 56.82
N SER A 507 -30.92 0.32 57.49
CA SER A 507 -29.51 -0.04 57.56
C SER A 507 -29.15 -1.03 58.67
N SER A 508 -30.14 -1.48 59.46
CA SER A 508 -29.91 -2.40 60.58
C SER A 508 -30.30 -3.83 60.21
N GLY A 509 -29.34 -4.77 60.27
CA GLY A 509 -29.63 -6.20 60.11
C GLY A 509 -29.42 -6.85 58.73
N PRO A 510 -28.43 -6.47 57.88
CA PRO A 510 -28.25 -7.12 56.58
C PRO A 510 -27.78 -8.58 56.71
N ILE A 511 -28.46 -9.51 56.04
CA ILE A 511 -28.12 -10.95 56.06
C ILE A 511 -27.14 -11.31 54.94
N THR A 512 -27.03 -10.46 53.91
CA THR A 512 -26.35 -10.74 52.62
C THR A 512 -25.23 -9.75 52.28
N SER A 513 -24.80 -8.97 53.27
CA SER A 513 -23.68 -8.01 53.18
C SER A 513 -22.36 -8.64 52.71
N GLY A 514 -22.17 -9.94 52.94
CA GLY A 514 -20.99 -10.70 52.50
C GLY A 514 -20.99 -11.11 51.02
N ASN A 515 -22.12 -10.98 50.31
CA ASN A 515 -22.19 -11.36 48.89
C ASN A 515 -21.39 -10.36 48.04
N ARG A 516 -20.54 -10.84 47.12
CA ARG A 516 -19.85 -9.97 46.16
C ARG A 516 -20.85 -9.48 45.11
N SER A 517 -20.75 -8.22 44.71
CA SER A 517 -21.67 -7.58 43.77
C SER A 517 -20.97 -6.43 43.04
N GLY A 518 -21.43 -6.12 41.83
CA GLY A 518 -20.92 -5.06 40.95
C GLY A 518 -19.44 -5.22 40.65
N ASN A 519 -18.70 -4.13 40.80
CA ASN A 519 -17.26 -4.11 40.52
C ASN A 519 -16.44 -4.89 41.56
N GLY A 520 -17.02 -5.23 42.72
CA GLY A 520 -16.40 -6.09 43.73
C GLY A 520 -16.54 -7.59 43.44
N ALA A 521 -17.25 -7.99 42.37
CA ALA A 521 -17.37 -9.39 41.96
C ALA A 521 -16.09 -9.95 41.31
N PHE A 522 -15.30 -9.07 40.68
CA PHE A 522 -14.02 -9.43 40.06
C PHE A 522 -12.88 -8.83 40.87
N THR A 523 -11.86 -9.63 41.16
CA THR A 523 -10.58 -9.11 41.67
C THR A 523 -9.78 -8.57 40.48
N PRO A 524 -9.50 -7.27 40.40
CA PRO A 524 -8.66 -6.76 39.33
C PRO A 524 -7.19 -7.10 39.66
N ASP A 525 -6.72 -8.23 39.14
CA ASP A 525 -5.35 -8.74 39.35
C ASP A 525 -4.31 -8.18 38.37
N SER A 526 -4.65 -7.13 37.62
CA SER A 526 -3.70 -6.49 36.69
C SER A 526 -2.73 -5.53 37.40
N ILE A 527 -1.54 -5.37 36.84
CA ILE A 527 -0.55 -4.39 37.33
C ILE A 527 -1.10 -2.96 37.20
N ASP A 528 -1.71 -2.63 36.06
CA ASP A 528 -2.34 -1.32 35.81
C ASP A 528 -3.41 -0.99 36.86
N SER A 529 -4.22 -1.98 37.24
CA SER A 529 -5.23 -1.77 38.27
C SER A 529 -4.56 -1.45 39.62
N ARG A 530 -3.53 -2.18 40.03
CA ARG A 530 -2.82 -1.91 41.30
C ARG A 530 -2.11 -0.55 41.33
N ILE A 531 -1.55 -0.12 40.20
CA ILE A 531 -0.92 1.21 40.06
C ILE A 531 -1.97 2.31 40.18
N SER A 532 -3.12 2.18 39.51
CA SER A 532 -4.20 3.19 39.59
C SER A 532 -4.76 3.36 41.00
N ALA A 533 -4.83 2.27 41.78
CA ALA A 533 -5.25 2.32 43.19
C ALA A 533 -4.21 2.97 44.10
N ALA A 534 -2.91 2.86 43.77
CA ALA A 534 -1.84 3.52 44.51
C ALA A 534 -1.78 5.03 44.22
N GLU A 535 -2.01 5.45 42.97
CA GLU A 535 -1.96 6.87 42.57
C GLU A 535 -3.16 7.71 43.05
N THR A 536 -4.36 7.11 43.08
CA THR A 536 -5.58 7.84 43.50
C THR A 536 -5.84 7.81 45.00
N GLY A 537 -5.07 7.03 45.77
CA GLY A 537 -5.28 6.83 47.21
C GLY A 537 -6.63 6.22 47.57
N ASN A 538 -7.41 5.82 46.58
CA ASN A 538 -8.74 5.25 46.73
C ASN A 538 -8.60 3.75 46.43
N PRO A 539 -8.54 2.87 47.45
CA PRO A 539 -8.66 1.43 47.18
C PRO A 539 -9.93 1.27 46.36
N PHE A 540 -9.86 0.52 45.25
CA PHE A 540 -10.96 0.32 44.32
C PHE A 540 -12.31 0.34 45.04
N ASN A 541 -13.29 1.03 44.44
CA ASN A 541 -14.68 1.14 44.91
C ASN A 541 -15.37 -0.25 44.89
N SER A 542 -14.83 -1.16 45.69
CA SER A 542 -15.24 -2.53 45.96
C SER A 542 -16.57 -2.57 46.70
N GLY A 543 -17.08 -1.40 47.11
CA GLY A 543 -18.41 -1.20 47.68
C GLY A 543 -19.52 -0.90 46.66
N GLU A 544 -19.21 -0.64 45.38
CA GLU A 544 -20.24 -0.39 44.37
C GLU A 544 -20.91 -1.70 43.93
N ARG A 545 -22.00 -2.03 44.64
CA ARG A 545 -22.92 -3.11 44.28
C ARG A 545 -23.70 -2.77 43.01
N ALA A 546 -24.23 -3.80 42.34
CA ALA A 546 -25.19 -3.62 41.27
C ALA A 546 -26.39 -2.76 41.72
N PRO A 547 -26.98 -1.95 40.83
CA PRO A 547 -28.13 -1.13 41.19
C PRO A 547 -29.35 -2.00 41.57
N GLY A 548 -30.15 -1.50 42.51
CA GLY A 548 -31.42 -2.12 42.89
C GLY A 548 -32.45 -1.95 41.77
N ILE A 549 -33.04 -3.04 41.32
CA ILE A 549 -34.10 -3.07 40.29
C ILE A 549 -35.47 -2.99 40.95
N PHE A 550 -35.65 -3.74 42.05
CA PHE A 550 -36.94 -3.95 42.66
C PHE A 550 -36.79 -4.27 44.14
N THR A 551 -37.67 -3.74 44.98
CA THR A 551 -37.65 -3.96 46.42
C THR A 551 -39.03 -4.37 46.92
N ILE A 552 -39.11 -5.44 47.70
CA ILE A 552 -40.30 -5.81 48.47
C ILE A 552 -39.98 -5.58 49.94
N THR A 553 -40.87 -4.87 50.63
CA THR A 553 -40.80 -4.71 52.08
C THR A 553 -42.08 -5.26 52.71
N GLY A 554 -41.94 -6.26 53.56
CA GLY A 554 -43.00 -6.74 54.43
C GLY A 554 -42.79 -6.22 55.85
N VAL A 555 -43.83 -5.61 56.44
CA VAL A 555 -43.81 -5.18 57.85
C VAL A 555 -44.91 -5.92 58.59
N TYR A 556 -44.53 -6.65 59.64
CA TYR A 556 -45.46 -7.41 60.49
C TYR A 556 -45.04 -7.33 61.95
N SER A 557 -45.94 -6.89 62.83
CA SER A 557 -45.73 -6.87 64.29
C SER A 557 -44.43 -6.17 64.74
N GLY A 558 -44.06 -5.08 64.07
CA GLY A 558 -42.83 -4.33 64.35
C GLY A 558 -41.54 -4.94 63.76
N VAL A 559 -41.64 -6.05 63.02
CA VAL A 559 -40.54 -6.65 62.26
C VAL A 559 -40.66 -6.28 60.78
N GLN A 560 -39.56 -5.82 60.21
CA GLN A 560 -39.44 -5.52 58.78
C GLN A 560 -38.53 -6.55 58.13
N VAL A 561 -39.05 -7.21 57.09
CA VAL A 561 -38.29 -8.04 56.16
C VAL A 561 -38.25 -7.30 54.83
N GLN A 562 -37.06 -6.98 54.36
CA GLN A 562 -36.88 -6.31 53.08
C GLN A 562 -36.00 -7.16 52.17
N MET A 563 -36.49 -7.40 50.96
CA MET A 563 -35.75 -8.01 49.87
C MET A 563 -35.55 -6.97 48.78
N MET A 564 -34.32 -6.84 48.29
CA MET A 564 -33.99 -6.03 47.14
C MET A 564 -33.31 -6.89 46.08
N MET A 565 -33.96 -6.97 44.93
CA MET A 565 -33.37 -7.53 43.72
C MET A 565 -32.47 -6.47 43.08
N ARG A 566 -31.23 -6.86 42.80
CA ARG A 566 -30.23 -6.07 42.08
C ARG A 566 -29.92 -6.73 40.76
N GLY A 567 -29.55 -5.93 39.77
CA GLY A 567 -29.00 -6.50 38.55
C GLY A 567 -28.25 -5.49 37.71
N LEU A 568 -27.36 -6.04 36.89
CA LEU A 568 -26.44 -5.31 36.04
C LEU A 568 -26.26 -6.11 34.76
N ASP A 569 -26.56 -5.54 33.59
CA ASP A 569 -26.16 -6.08 32.29
C ASP A 569 -25.36 -4.99 31.57
N ASN A 570 -24.05 -5.10 31.62
CA ASN A 570 -23.13 -4.16 31.01
C ASN A 570 -22.30 -4.87 29.93
N LYS A 571 -22.22 -4.24 28.75
CA LYS A 571 -21.38 -4.68 27.65
C LYS A 571 -20.42 -3.56 27.29
N LYS A 572 -19.13 -3.80 27.47
CA LYS A 572 -18.05 -2.89 27.08
C LYS A 572 -17.28 -3.49 25.90
N GLY A 573 -17.11 -2.70 24.84
CA GLY A 573 -16.30 -3.08 23.68
C GLY A 573 -15.19 -2.06 23.46
N VAL A 574 -14.00 -2.53 23.12
CA VAL A 574 -12.87 -1.68 22.73
C VAL A 574 -12.29 -2.25 21.43
N ASP A 575 -12.32 -1.43 20.38
CA ASP A 575 -11.74 -1.78 19.09
C ASP A 575 -10.59 -0.79 18.80
N VAL A 576 -9.39 -1.30 18.55
CA VAL A 576 -8.19 -0.50 18.25
C VAL A 576 -7.62 -0.98 16.91
N MET A 577 -7.31 -0.05 16.00
CA MET A 577 -6.62 -0.33 14.75
C MET A 577 -5.35 0.53 14.65
N VAL A 578 -4.23 -0.10 14.32
CA VAL A 578 -2.94 0.57 14.08
C VAL A 578 -2.43 0.14 12.70
N ASN A 579 -2.01 1.09 11.87
CA ASN A 579 -1.59 0.83 10.49
C ASN A 579 -0.23 1.48 10.17
N PRO A 580 0.89 1.03 10.76
CA PRO A 580 2.22 1.55 10.44
C PRO A 580 2.64 1.16 9.01
N SER A 581 3.41 2.03 8.37
CA SER A 581 4.03 1.75 7.07
C SER A 581 5.45 2.26 7.01
N THR A 582 6.35 1.49 6.39
CA THR A 582 7.74 1.88 6.16
C THR A 582 8.17 1.47 4.74
N ILE A 583 9.24 2.10 4.26
CA ILE A 583 9.85 1.77 2.97
C ILE A 583 11.18 1.08 3.27
N ALA A 584 11.39 -0.09 2.65
CA ALA A 584 12.61 -0.87 2.79
C ALA A 584 13.22 -1.15 1.42
N ARG A 585 14.55 -1.23 1.35
CA ARG A 585 15.26 -1.76 0.19
C ARG A 585 15.44 -3.26 0.33
N SER A 586 15.61 -3.96 -0.78
CA SER A 586 15.93 -5.39 -0.75
C SER A 586 17.23 -5.64 0.04
N GLY A 587 17.19 -6.55 1.00
CA GLY A 587 18.33 -6.90 1.86
C GLY A 587 18.64 -5.91 2.99
N GLU A 588 17.91 -4.79 3.12
CA GLU A 588 18.08 -3.84 4.21
C GLU A 588 16.99 -3.97 5.27
N ARG A 589 17.39 -3.97 6.55
CA ARG A 589 16.43 -4.00 7.67
C ARG A 589 15.87 -2.59 7.90
N ALA A 590 14.57 -2.43 7.66
CA ALA A 590 13.82 -1.25 8.10
C ALA A 590 13.10 -1.54 9.42
N LYS A 591 13.16 -0.59 10.37
CA LYS A 591 12.49 -0.67 11.67
C LYS A 591 11.50 0.48 11.81
N ILE A 592 10.28 0.18 12.25
CA ILE A 592 9.27 1.19 12.62
C ILE A 592 8.82 0.92 14.05
N GLU A 593 8.90 1.93 14.91
CA GLU A 593 8.52 1.83 16.32
C GLU A 593 7.57 2.96 16.68
N LEU A 594 6.49 2.62 17.37
CA LEU A 594 5.52 3.56 17.93
C LEU A 594 5.36 3.23 19.42
N ILE A 595 6.39 3.57 20.20
CA ILE A 595 6.53 3.17 21.60
C ILE A 595 6.75 4.39 22.50
N ARG A 596 6.43 4.23 23.78
CA ARG A 596 6.91 5.10 24.86
C ARG A 596 8.02 4.36 25.60
N GLU A 597 9.17 5.00 25.74
CA GLU A 597 10.30 4.46 26.48
C GLU A 597 10.14 4.76 27.98
N PHE A 598 10.30 3.73 28.82
CA PHE A 598 10.39 3.84 30.27
C PHE A 598 11.78 3.42 30.69
N ILE A 599 12.56 4.38 31.20
CA ILE A 599 13.93 4.13 31.67
C ILE A 599 13.84 3.67 33.12
N TYR A 600 14.34 2.47 33.39
CA TYR A 600 14.45 1.92 34.74
C TYR A 600 15.91 2.01 35.19
N PRO A 601 16.20 2.57 36.38
CA PRO A 601 17.54 2.52 36.93
C PRO A 601 17.89 1.05 37.23
N THR A 602 18.96 0.56 36.64
CA THR A 602 19.47 -0.82 36.84
C THR A 602 20.53 -0.90 37.93
N GLU A 603 21.13 0.24 38.29
CA GLU A 603 22.21 0.33 39.26
C GLU A 603 21.88 1.41 40.30
N TYR A 604 22.14 1.08 41.57
CA TYR A 604 22.04 1.98 42.70
C TYR A 604 23.42 2.07 43.33
N GLU A 605 24.10 3.21 43.16
CA GLU A 605 25.31 3.50 43.91
C GLU A 605 24.91 4.05 45.28
N PRO A 606 25.17 3.32 46.39
CA PRO A 606 24.88 3.85 47.72
C PRO A 606 25.74 5.09 47.98
N PRO A 607 25.20 6.12 48.66
CA PRO A 607 25.98 7.31 48.98
C PRO A 607 27.18 6.95 49.85
N GLU A 608 28.39 7.21 49.37
CA GLU A 608 29.59 7.07 50.16
C GLU A 608 29.59 8.14 51.26
N LEU A 609 29.72 7.71 52.51
CA LEU A 609 29.97 8.63 53.62
C LEU A 609 31.37 9.24 53.42
N PRO A 610 31.54 10.58 53.49
CA PRO A 610 32.84 11.20 53.37
C PRO A 610 33.80 10.67 54.45
N ASN A 611 34.88 10.00 54.03
CA ASN A 611 35.90 9.38 54.90
C ASN A 611 36.83 10.38 55.63
N SER A 612 36.41 11.64 55.79
CA SER A 612 37.02 12.51 56.79
C SER A 612 36.00 13.54 57.28
N VAL A 613 35.44 13.30 58.46
CA VAL A 613 35.04 14.41 59.32
C VAL A 613 36.33 14.98 59.89
N GLY A 614 36.76 16.12 59.35
CA GLY A 614 37.81 16.91 59.98
C GLY A 614 37.33 17.32 61.36
N ILE A 615 37.89 16.71 62.41
CA ILE A 615 37.75 17.21 63.77
C ILE A 615 38.59 18.49 63.83
N THR A 616 37.97 19.62 63.55
CA THR A 616 38.47 20.91 64.04
C THR A 616 37.97 21.07 65.46
N ASP A 617 38.88 20.88 66.42
CA ASP A 617 38.72 21.36 67.80
C ASP A 617 38.35 22.84 67.76
N LEU A 618 37.11 23.16 68.12
CA LEU A 618 36.71 24.49 68.52
C LEU A 618 35.87 24.38 69.78
N ALA A 619 36.44 24.89 70.87
CA ALA A 619 35.78 25.16 72.12
C ALA A 619 34.55 26.07 71.91
N ASP A 620 33.59 25.92 72.83
CA ASP A 620 32.35 26.68 73.01
C ASP A 620 31.19 26.45 72.01
N GLY A 621 30.39 25.44 72.35
CA GLY A 621 28.98 25.64 72.72
C GLY A 621 28.05 26.38 71.77
N GLN A 622 27.69 25.78 70.62
CA GLN A 622 26.37 25.99 70.01
C GLN A 622 25.98 24.84 69.05
N GLN A 623 24.89 24.15 69.37
CA GLN A 623 24.28 23.12 68.51
C GLN A 623 23.62 23.76 67.29
N ILE A 624 24.05 23.37 66.10
CA ILE A 624 23.29 23.54 64.84
C ILE A 624 23.18 22.16 64.19
N GLY A 625 21.95 21.67 64.01
CA GLY A 625 21.65 20.37 63.40
C GLY A 625 21.88 20.33 61.88
N PRO A 626 22.02 19.14 61.27
CA PRO A 626 22.45 19.03 59.89
C PRO A 626 21.29 19.26 58.91
N GLU A 627 21.44 20.27 58.03
CA GLU A 627 20.64 20.39 56.81
C GLU A 627 21.11 19.39 55.75
N SER A 628 20.24 18.48 55.34
CA SER A 628 20.44 17.61 54.19
C SER A 628 20.06 18.35 52.90
N ARG A 629 21.07 18.84 52.16
CA ARG A 629 20.88 19.34 50.79
C ARG A 629 21.11 18.20 49.79
N ALA A 630 20.03 17.58 49.34
CA ALA A 630 20.02 16.74 48.15
C ALA A 630 20.31 17.62 46.91
N LYS A 631 21.40 17.33 46.19
CA LYS A 631 21.62 17.87 44.84
C LYS A 631 20.82 17.02 43.85
N ARG A 632 20.07 17.71 42.98
CA ARG A 632 19.40 17.15 41.80
C ARG A 632 20.39 16.76 40.73
#